data_AF-A0A2V9E805-F1
#
_entry.id   AF-A0A2V9E805-F1
#
_cell.length_a   1.000
_cell.length_b   1.000
_cell.length_c   1.000
_cell.angle_alpha   90.00
_cell.angle_beta   90.00
_cell.angle_gamma   90.00
#
_symmetry.space_group_name_H-M   'P 1'
#
loop_
_entity.id
_entity.type
_entity.pdbx_description
1 polymer ?
#
loop_
_entity_poly.entity_id
_entity_poly.type
_entity_poly.pdbx_seq_one_letter_code
_entity_poly.pdbx_strand_id
1 'polypeptide(L)'
;MKKPLWILVAMLCFSVSTCGQDLDGKLLEAAKARNTAEVQKLLGEGANANAKDNAGWTALIWAAYFGRTDTVRALLEKGADVNAKGKDGMTALMNAASADYRDIVHSLLEKRADVNAKDNDGWTPLFWAAFSGRAEIVRALLEKGADVNAMDDSGKTVLMSAAVRGHADTVRALLEKGADVNAKSKAGRTALMSAADLGHLDTVRALLEQGADVDAKDKKGDTALRLAEKYKYSSIVALLRRAPPMAPKTGVKNRTASVPSTSPAATGPPAASEPQPASPASAGSQDLNKKLLDAAEAGDTAEVQGLLREGANPNAKGGYGNTALMGAAVRGHTETVRALLEKGAEVNAKGNTGRTALMEAALEGYTETVRTLLEKGAEVNAKDNAGWTPLFWAAFSRRTDTVRALLEKGADVNAKNKYDDTALIHAAYAGDTDTVAVLLEKGAEVNAKDDMGKTALIEAARQGRTETVRALLQGGADITVRDRDGATALSGAEKHNYSDVIALLKNAPGLQSQKPKKPSTGIPDAPPAVTAPTSAAVPTAGDEGLEKELAAHSFYRLGLNMRLMEVLWSHPGELAARCAVNLQQDLQKVAAPSDLMELANRAAIQLNLRPEERPDSVPILIRELRGRLDKLCKAQTEEQFFCAAGGFTYDLSLFGEHVKDPGHAKVSIEDGRHKTLLLASALAAQCSATAGCKERALLYFSAVTNILKKEQLGPADGSLLVTVSENIGKALSSDER
;
A
#
# COMPACT_ATOMS: atom_id res chain seq x y z
N MET A 1 76.97 12.03 0.29
CA MET A 1 75.92 12.28 -0.72
C MET A 1 74.57 11.92 -0.11
N LYS A 2 73.79 12.93 0.30
CA LYS A 2 72.45 12.76 0.88
C LYS A 2 71.46 12.52 -0.28
N LYS A 3 70.96 11.30 -0.44
CA LYS A 3 69.80 11.04 -1.33
C LYS A 3 68.57 11.75 -0.74
N PRO A 4 67.72 12.39 -1.56
CA PRO A 4 66.68 13.27 -1.05
C PRO A 4 65.54 12.42 -0.48
N LEU A 5 65.37 12.52 0.85
CA LEU A 5 64.27 11.96 1.64
C LEU A 5 62.88 12.35 1.07
N TRP A 6 62.81 13.40 0.26
CA TRP A 6 61.59 13.95 -0.34
C TRP A 6 60.96 13.06 -1.42
N ILE A 7 61.75 12.27 -2.17
CA ILE A 7 61.20 11.35 -3.20
C ILE A 7 60.51 10.14 -2.54
N LEU A 8 61.01 9.69 -1.38
CA LEU A 8 60.38 8.62 -0.61
C LEU A 8 59.05 9.11 0.00
N VAL A 9 59.01 10.34 0.50
CA VAL A 9 57.77 10.97 1.02
C VAL A 9 56.74 11.17 -0.09
N ALA A 10 57.15 11.62 -1.29
CA ALA A 10 56.25 11.79 -2.42
C ALA A 10 55.68 10.46 -2.98
N MET A 11 56.48 9.39 -3.02
CA MET A 11 55.98 8.05 -3.41
C MET A 11 55.08 7.41 -2.35
N LEU A 12 55.39 7.61 -1.06
CA LEU A 12 54.51 7.17 0.04
C LEU A 12 53.18 7.94 0.05
N CYS A 13 53.17 9.23 -0.31
CA CYS A 13 51.94 10.01 -0.44
C CYS A 13 51.08 9.60 -1.64
N PHE A 14 51.69 9.22 -2.78
CA PHE A 14 50.95 8.79 -3.97
C PHE A 14 50.41 7.35 -3.86
N SER A 15 51.10 6.42 -3.17
CA SER A 15 50.62 5.04 -3.00
C SER A 15 49.52 4.92 -1.93
N VAL A 16 49.52 5.78 -0.91
CA VAL A 16 48.47 5.81 0.12
C VAL A 16 47.15 6.35 -0.45
N SER A 17 47.22 7.30 -1.40
CA SER A 17 46.03 7.95 -1.97
C SER A 17 45.20 7.05 -2.89
N THR A 18 45.79 6.07 -3.59
CA THR A 18 45.07 5.13 -4.47
C THR A 18 44.57 3.89 -3.72
N CYS A 19 45.28 3.46 -2.67
CA CYS A 19 44.86 2.35 -1.82
C CYS A 19 43.67 2.73 -0.91
N GLY A 20 43.62 3.97 -0.40
CA GLY A 20 42.49 4.47 0.40
C GLY A 20 41.17 4.57 -0.37
N GLN A 21 41.22 4.95 -1.67
CA GLN A 21 40.00 5.07 -2.49
C GLN A 21 39.31 3.72 -2.77
N ASP A 22 40.06 2.62 -2.85
CA ASP A 22 39.50 1.27 -3.01
C ASP A 22 38.85 0.78 -1.70
N LEU A 23 39.45 1.08 -0.54
CA LEU A 23 38.90 0.72 0.77
C LEU A 23 37.63 1.52 1.11
N ASP A 24 37.61 2.81 0.81
CA ASP A 24 36.47 3.69 1.06
C ASP A 24 35.24 3.27 0.23
N GLY A 25 35.45 2.97 -1.06
CA GLY A 25 34.42 2.43 -1.93
C GLY A 25 33.87 1.08 -1.43
N LYS A 26 34.75 0.17 -1.02
CA LYS A 26 34.36 -1.12 -0.42
C LYS A 26 33.58 -0.95 0.89
N LEU A 27 33.97 0.02 1.72
CA LEU A 27 33.25 0.33 2.97
C LEU A 27 31.83 0.81 2.68
N LEU A 28 31.65 1.69 1.70
CA LEU A 28 30.34 2.17 1.27
C LEU A 28 29.45 1.02 0.78
N GLU A 29 29.98 0.11 -0.05
CA GLU A 29 29.23 -1.06 -0.51
C GLU A 29 28.92 -2.06 0.62
N ALA A 30 29.88 -2.31 1.50
CA ALA A 30 29.67 -3.18 2.67
C ALA A 30 28.61 -2.61 3.62
N ALA A 31 28.53 -1.29 3.77
CA ALA A 31 27.52 -0.62 4.59
C ALA A 31 26.10 -0.72 4.03
N LYS A 32 25.95 -0.82 2.69
CA LYS A 32 24.65 -1.10 2.03
C LYS A 32 24.20 -2.56 2.26
N ALA A 33 25.16 -3.48 2.33
CA ALA A 33 24.93 -4.89 2.60
C ALA A 33 24.62 -5.18 4.09
N ARG A 34 24.27 -6.43 4.44
CA ARG A 34 24.14 -6.90 5.85
C ARG A 34 25.45 -7.47 6.40
N ASN A 35 26.60 -6.91 6.00
CA ASN A 35 27.92 -7.47 6.33
C ASN A 35 28.69 -6.59 7.32
N THR A 36 28.24 -6.58 8.58
CA THR A 36 28.88 -5.81 9.67
C THR A 36 30.33 -6.22 9.91
N ALA A 37 30.65 -7.52 9.74
CA ALA A 37 32.00 -8.03 9.93
C ALA A 37 32.98 -7.43 8.92
N GLU A 38 32.59 -7.34 7.64
CA GLU A 38 33.43 -6.71 6.62
C GLU A 38 33.56 -5.20 6.87
N VAL A 39 32.50 -4.52 7.31
CA VAL A 39 32.58 -3.11 7.72
C VAL A 39 33.60 -2.91 8.83
N GLN A 40 33.56 -3.71 9.89
CA GLN A 40 34.52 -3.64 11.00
C GLN A 40 35.95 -3.93 10.55
N LYS A 41 36.13 -4.91 9.68
CA LYS A 41 37.43 -5.25 9.10
C LYS A 41 38.00 -4.09 8.26
N LEU A 42 37.22 -3.55 7.33
CA LEU A 42 37.63 -2.43 6.47
C LEU A 42 37.99 -1.18 7.29
N LEU A 43 37.22 -0.87 8.34
CA LEU A 43 37.54 0.19 9.28
C LEU A 43 38.85 -0.09 10.05
N GLY A 44 39.11 -1.36 10.39
CA GLY A 44 40.39 -1.79 10.99
C GLY A 44 41.58 -1.71 10.05
N GLU A 45 41.35 -1.88 8.74
CA GLU A 45 42.35 -1.73 7.67
C GLU A 45 42.61 -0.26 7.28
N GLY A 46 41.86 0.68 7.87
CA GLY A 46 42.07 2.12 7.69
C GLY A 46 41.11 2.80 6.71
N ALA A 47 40.02 2.16 6.31
CA ALA A 47 38.97 2.81 5.52
C ALA A 47 38.40 4.04 6.25
N ASN A 48 38.18 5.13 5.52
CA ASN A 48 37.64 6.36 6.09
C ASN A 48 36.13 6.23 6.32
N ALA A 49 35.71 6.16 7.59
CA ALA A 49 34.31 6.09 8.00
C ALA A 49 33.43 7.25 7.46
N ASN A 50 34.06 8.37 7.09
CA ASN A 50 33.41 9.59 6.59
C ASN A 50 33.65 9.83 5.10
N ALA A 51 34.18 8.83 4.38
CA ALA A 51 34.23 8.88 2.93
C ALA A 51 32.82 9.06 2.36
N LYS A 52 32.73 9.88 1.31
CA LYS A 52 31.47 10.20 0.63
C LYS A 52 31.50 9.67 -0.78
N ASP A 53 30.38 9.11 -1.22
CA ASP A 53 30.16 8.77 -2.62
C ASP A 53 29.84 10.02 -3.48
N ASN A 54 29.52 9.78 -4.75
CA ASN A 54 29.15 10.84 -5.69
C ASN A 54 27.87 11.60 -5.31
N ALA A 55 26.98 11.02 -4.52
CA ALA A 55 25.79 11.67 -3.96
C ALA A 55 26.11 12.41 -2.63
N GLY A 56 27.35 12.32 -2.15
CA GLY A 56 27.76 12.90 -0.88
C GLY A 56 27.41 12.02 0.33
N TRP A 57 26.94 10.79 0.11
CA TRP A 57 26.47 9.90 1.18
C TRP A 57 27.64 9.13 1.79
N THR A 58 27.64 9.01 3.12
CA THR A 58 28.62 8.22 3.87
C THR A 58 28.10 6.81 4.12
N ALA A 59 29.00 5.92 4.58
CA ALA A 59 28.62 4.57 5.00
C ALA A 59 27.53 4.59 6.08
N LEU A 60 27.56 5.57 7.00
CA LEU A 60 26.55 5.73 8.05
C LEU A 60 25.16 6.07 7.48
N ILE A 61 25.08 6.95 6.49
CA ILE A 61 23.82 7.31 5.83
C ILE A 61 23.24 6.09 5.11
N TRP A 62 24.08 5.35 4.36
CA TRP A 62 23.65 4.11 3.68
C TRP A 62 23.17 3.03 4.65
N ALA A 63 23.92 2.81 5.74
CA ALA A 63 23.54 1.84 6.76
C ALA A 63 22.20 2.20 7.44
N ALA A 64 21.97 3.48 7.72
CA ALA A 64 20.70 3.97 8.26
C ALA A 64 19.55 3.82 7.26
N TYR A 65 19.76 4.16 5.99
CA TYR A 65 18.76 4.01 4.91
C TYR A 65 18.32 2.55 4.72
N PHE A 66 19.24 1.59 4.83
CA PHE A 66 18.94 0.16 4.68
C PHE A 66 18.59 -0.57 6.00
N GLY A 67 18.45 0.16 7.11
CA GLY A 67 18.07 -0.42 8.41
C GLY A 67 19.11 -1.37 8.99
N ARG A 68 20.40 -1.07 8.83
CA ARG A 68 21.51 -1.93 9.29
C ARG A 68 21.96 -1.54 10.71
N THR A 69 21.18 -1.93 11.73
CA THR A 69 21.41 -1.50 13.12
C THR A 69 22.82 -1.79 13.64
N ASP A 70 23.35 -3.00 13.41
CA ASP A 70 24.69 -3.36 13.88
C ASP A 70 25.80 -2.61 13.14
N THR A 71 25.62 -2.41 11.83
CA THR A 71 26.53 -1.61 11.00
C THR A 71 26.54 -0.15 11.45
N VAL A 72 25.38 0.44 11.73
CA VAL A 72 25.28 1.80 12.27
C VAL A 72 26.05 1.91 13.58
N ARG A 73 25.84 0.97 14.51
CA ARG A 73 26.54 0.96 15.80
C ARG A 73 28.05 0.86 15.62
N ALA A 74 28.52 -0.08 14.79
CA ALA A 74 29.93 -0.25 14.48
C ALA A 74 30.58 1.00 13.85
N LEU A 75 29.88 1.66 12.91
CA LEU A 75 30.36 2.89 12.28
C LEU A 75 30.46 4.03 13.30
N LEU A 76 29.46 4.20 14.17
CA LEU A 76 29.46 5.23 15.23
C LEU A 76 30.56 4.98 16.27
N GLU A 77 30.83 3.73 16.64
CA GLU A 77 31.94 3.36 17.52
C GLU A 77 33.31 3.67 16.91
N LYS A 78 33.42 3.61 15.58
CA LYS A 78 34.63 3.93 14.82
C LYS A 78 34.71 5.39 14.37
N GLY A 79 33.90 6.28 14.95
CA GLY A 79 34.01 7.72 14.75
C GLY A 79 33.41 8.24 13.45
N ALA A 80 32.44 7.53 12.87
CA ALA A 80 31.61 8.10 11.80
C ALA A 80 30.91 9.38 12.31
N ASP A 81 30.92 10.42 11.50
CA ASP A 81 30.24 11.69 11.76
C ASP A 81 28.73 11.46 11.70
N VAL A 82 28.12 11.47 12.89
CA VAL A 82 26.68 11.28 13.09
C VAL A 82 25.83 12.34 12.35
N ASN A 83 26.41 13.50 12.07
CA ASN A 83 25.75 14.65 11.44
C ASN A 83 26.15 14.85 9.97
N ALA A 84 26.85 13.88 9.38
CA ALA A 84 27.20 13.94 7.97
C ALA A 84 25.96 14.14 7.10
N LYS A 85 26.07 15.04 6.11
CA LYS A 85 25.03 15.31 5.12
C LYS A 85 25.43 14.86 3.72
N GLY A 86 24.46 14.29 3.00
CA GLY A 86 24.49 14.13 1.55
C GLY A 86 24.43 15.47 0.80
N LYS A 87 24.55 15.44 -0.53
CA LYS A 87 24.38 16.64 -1.38
C LYS A 87 22.94 17.17 -1.36
N ASP A 88 21.98 16.32 -1.07
CA ASP A 88 20.57 16.60 -0.81
C ASP A 88 20.31 17.16 0.60
N GLY A 89 21.33 17.21 1.46
CA GLY A 89 21.21 17.62 2.84
C GLY A 89 20.71 16.52 3.79
N MET A 90 20.46 15.31 3.28
CA MET A 90 19.96 14.18 4.07
C MET A 90 21.00 13.68 5.08
N THR A 91 20.55 13.34 6.29
CA THR A 91 21.36 12.75 7.37
C THR A 91 20.95 11.29 7.62
N ALA A 92 21.78 10.55 8.37
CA ALA A 92 21.42 9.22 8.82
C ALA A 92 20.13 9.21 9.67
N LEU A 93 19.94 10.22 10.52
CA LEU A 93 18.76 10.33 11.39
C LEU A 93 17.48 10.54 10.58
N MET A 94 17.50 11.37 9.53
CA MET A 94 16.34 11.57 8.64
C MET A 94 15.91 10.27 7.94
N ASN A 95 16.87 9.52 7.41
CA ASN A 95 16.60 8.25 6.74
C ASN A 95 16.05 7.19 7.71
N ALA A 96 16.62 7.08 8.91
CA ALA A 96 16.11 6.17 9.93
C ALA A 96 14.72 6.56 10.43
N ALA A 97 14.47 7.88 10.57
CA ALA A 97 13.21 8.42 11.06
C ALA A 97 12.03 8.19 10.08
N SER A 98 12.27 8.20 8.76
CA SER A 98 11.23 7.96 7.76
C SER A 98 10.81 6.48 7.66
N ALA A 99 11.72 5.55 7.97
CA ALA A 99 11.57 4.11 7.73
C ALA A 99 11.20 3.24 8.96
N ASP A 100 10.87 3.86 10.10
CA ASP A 100 10.58 3.21 11.41
C ASP A 100 11.74 2.42 12.05
N TYR A 101 13.00 2.81 11.80
CA TYR A 101 14.15 2.12 12.40
C TYR A 101 14.48 2.67 13.80
N ARG A 102 13.63 2.32 14.77
CA ARG A 102 13.69 2.85 16.16
C ARG A 102 15.06 2.67 16.83
N ASP A 103 15.66 1.49 16.74
CA ASP A 103 16.97 1.22 17.36
C ASP A 103 18.08 2.09 16.76
N ILE A 104 18.00 2.36 15.44
CA ILE A 104 18.94 3.24 14.74
C ILE A 104 18.71 4.68 15.17
N VAL A 105 17.46 5.14 15.24
CA VAL A 105 17.11 6.47 15.75
C VAL A 105 17.65 6.67 17.16
N HIS A 106 17.41 5.72 18.07
CA HIS A 106 17.95 5.77 19.43
C HIS A 106 19.47 5.83 19.45
N SER A 107 20.15 4.93 18.71
CA SER A 107 21.61 4.91 18.62
C SER A 107 22.20 6.23 18.11
N LEU A 108 21.57 6.84 17.10
CA LEU A 108 21.99 8.12 16.53
C LEU A 108 21.77 9.27 17.52
N LEU A 109 20.61 9.32 18.19
CA LEU A 109 20.30 10.35 19.19
C LEU A 109 21.21 10.26 20.42
N GLU A 110 21.56 9.05 20.86
CA GLU A 110 22.55 8.83 21.93
C GLU A 110 23.93 9.35 21.55
N LYS A 111 24.29 9.26 20.27
CA LYS A 111 25.52 9.82 19.71
C LYS A 111 25.40 11.31 19.33
N ARG A 112 24.37 12.00 19.82
CA ARG A 112 24.14 13.45 19.62
C ARG A 112 23.93 13.84 18.15
N ALA A 113 23.21 13.01 17.40
CA ALA A 113 22.65 13.43 16.11
C ALA A 113 21.83 14.73 16.29
N ASP A 114 22.01 15.68 15.37
CA ASP A 114 21.26 16.93 15.35
C ASP A 114 19.81 16.65 14.98
N VAL A 115 18.95 16.66 16.00
CA VAL A 115 17.52 16.39 15.90
C VAL A 115 16.78 17.43 15.04
N ASN A 116 17.36 18.61 14.83
CA ASN A 116 16.79 19.72 14.06
C ASN A 116 17.56 20.02 12.77
N ALA A 117 18.46 19.12 12.34
CA ALA A 117 19.12 19.25 11.06
C ALA A 117 18.08 19.38 9.93
N LYS A 118 18.34 20.26 8.96
CA LYS A 118 17.51 20.43 7.77
C LYS A 118 18.17 19.89 6.51
N ASP A 119 17.39 19.24 5.65
CA ASP A 119 17.78 18.94 4.28
C ASP A 119 17.58 20.17 3.36
N ASN A 120 17.77 19.99 2.04
CA ASN A 120 17.68 21.08 1.08
C ASN A 120 16.26 21.63 0.87
N ASP A 121 15.22 20.91 1.30
CA ASP A 121 13.82 21.38 1.25
C ASP A 121 13.36 21.97 2.60
N GLY A 122 14.28 22.03 3.57
CA GLY A 122 14.03 22.52 4.92
C GLY A 122 13.40 21.48 5.85
N TRP A 123 13.32 20.21 5.45
CA TRP A 123 12.70 19.16 6.26
C TRP A 123 13.66 18.67 7.36
N THR A 124 13.11 18.48 8.55
CA THR A 124 13.82 17.94 9.71
C THR A 124 13.56 16.44 9.87
N PRO A 125 14.34 15.70 10.69
CA PRO A 125 14.01 14.32 11.04
C PRO A 125 12.57 14.14 11.54
N LEU A 126 12.08 15.10 12.34
CA LEU A 126 10.70 15.11 12.84
C LEU A 126 9.70 15.25 11.69
N PHE A 127 10.00 16.09 10.70
CA PHE A 127 9.17 16.27 9.51
C PHE A 127 9.04 14.97 8.71
N TRP A 128 10.17 14.29 8.46
CA TRP A 128 10.20 12.99 7.78
C TRP A 128 9.44 11.89 8.55
N ALA A 129 9.63 11.80 9.87
CA ALA A 129 8.89 10.86 10.71
C ALA A 129 7.38 11.13 10.67
N ALA A 130 6.99 12.40 10.72
CA ALA A 130 5.59 12.82 10.70
C ALA A 130 4.91 12.55 9.36
N PHE A 131 5.60 12.83 8.25
CA PHE A 131 5.14 12.52 6.91
C PHE A 131 4.97 11.02 6.66
N SER A 132 5.79 10.19 7.30
CA SER A 132 5.72 8.73 7.22
C SER A 132 4.83 8.08 8.29
N GLY A 133 4.21 8.86 9.18
CA GLY A 133 3.29 8.35 10.20
C GLY A 133 3.95 7.59 11.35
N ARG A 134 5.24 7.83 11.61
CA ARG A 134 6.02 7.09 12.63
C ARG A 134 5.82 7.69 14.02
N ALA A 135 4.65 7.49 14.62
CA ALA A 135 4.25 8.13 15.88
C ALA A 135 5.27 7.93 17.03
N GLU A 136 5.83 6.73 17.19
CA GLU A 136 6.82 6.47 18.25
C GLU A 136 8.15 7.19 18.01
N ILE A 137 8.61 7.26 16.76
CA ILE A 137 9.80 8.04 16.39
C ILE A 137 9.54 9.53 16.61
N VAL A 138 8.35 10.02 16.24
CA VAL A 138 7.92 11.40 16.50
C VAL A 138 8.02 11.72 18.00
N ARG A 139 7.52 10.84 18.88
CA ARG A 139 7.65 11.01 20.34
C ARG A 139 9.12 11.04 20.77
N ALA A 140 9.93 10.09 20.31
CA ALA A 140 11.35 10.02 20.64
C ALA A 140 12.14 11.27 20.20
N LEU A 141 11.86 11.80 19.01
CA LEU A 141 12.50 13.02 18.51
C LEU A 141 12.07 14.25 19.33
N LEU A 142 10.80 14.38 19.66
CA LEU A 142 10.28 15.47 20.48
C LEU A 142 10.86 15.44 21.91
N GLU A 143 11.02 14.25 22.49
CA GLU A 143 11.69 14.07 23.78
C GLU A 143 13.18 14.49 23.75
N LYS A 144 13.81 14.42 22.58
CA LYS A 144 15.19 14.90 22.36
C LYS A 144 15.25 16.37 21.91
N GLY A 145 14.15 17.11 21.95
CA GLY A 145 14.12 18.55 21.68
C GLY A 145 13.97 18.90 20.19
N ALA A 146 13.34 18.04 19.39
CA ALA A 146 12.89 18.43 18.06
C ALA A 146 11.89 19.59 18.14
N ASP A 147 12.03 20.59 17.26
CA ASP A 147 11.07 21.68 17.15
C ASP A 147 9.75 21.18 16.57
N VAL A 148 8.74 21.04 17.43
CA VAL A 148 7.38 20.58 17.08
C VAL A 148 6.71 21.45 16.01
N ASN A 149 7.10 22.73 15.92
CA ASN A 149 6.56 23.71 14.99
C ASN A 149 7.50 24.00 13.81
N ALA A 150 8.48 23.12 13.57
CA ALA A 150 9.38 23.24 12.42
C ALA A 150 8.58 23.36 11.11
N MET A 151 9.12 24.18 10.20
CA MET A 151 8.55 24.43 8.89
C MET A 151 9.54 24.14 7.77
N ASP A 152 9.00 23.62 6.67
CA ASP A 152 9.71 23.52 5.38
C ASP A 152 9.80 24.89 4.69
N ASP A 153 10.48 24.94 3.55
CA ASP A 153 10.67 26.17 2.78
C ASP A 153 9.36 26.73 2.19
N SER A 154 8.27 25.94 2.15
CA SER A 154 6.92 26.39 1.77
C SER A 154 6.12 26.94 2.97
N GLY A 155 6.68 26.91 4.17
CA GLY A 155 6.02 27.27 5.42
C GLY A 155 5.04 26.20 5.91
N LYS A 156 5.07 24.97 5.37
CA LYS A 156 4.24 23.87 5.87
C LYS A 156 4.84 23.39 7.18
N THR A 157 4.02 23.21 8.22
CA THR A 157 4.47 22.68 9.51
C THR A 157 4.53 21.15 9.51
N VAL A 158 5.26 20.58 10.47
CA VAL A 158 5.26 19.13 10.73
C VAL A 158 3.83 18.59 10.91
N LEU A 159 2.98 19.30 11.67
CA LEU A 159 1.58 18.93 11.89
C LEU A 159 0.78 18.88 10.57
N MET A 160 0.97 19.85 9.68
CA MET A 160 0.32 19.83 8.36
C MET A 160 0.79 18.64 7.51
N SER A 161 2.06 18.25 7.62
CA SER A 161 2.61 17.11 6.89
C SER A 161 1.94 15.79 7.31
N ALA A 162 1.83 15.55 8.62
CA ALA A 162 1.10 14.39 9.15
C ALA A 162 -0.39 14.43 8.76
N ALA A 163 -0.99 15.62 8.79
CA ALA A 163 -2.39 15.80 8.44
C ALA A 163 -2.69 15.54 6.95
N VAL A 164 -1.79 15.92 6.04
CA VAL A 164 -1.89 15.60 4.60
C VAL A 164 -1.93 14.09 4.37
N ARG A 165 -1.21 13.31 5.17
CA ARG A 165 -1.13 11.85 5.04
C ARG A 165 -2.16 11.09 5.87
N GLY A 166 -2.96 11.79 6.68
CA GLY A 166 -4.03 11.20 7.47
C GLY A 166 -3.55 10.41 8.70
N HIS A 167 -2.31 10.62 9.14
CA HIS A 167 -1.71 9.88 10.24
C HIS A 167 -2.21 10.39 11.61
N ALA A 168 -3.44 10.03 11.97
CA ALA A 168 -4.14 10.55 13.15
C ALA A 168 -3.36 10.37 14.47
N ASP A 169 -2.68 9.24 14.67
CA ASP A 169 -1.88 9.00 15.89
C ASP A 169 -0.63 9.88 15.96
N THR A 170 -0.03 10.16 14.80
CA THR A 170 1.09 11.10 14.69
C THR A 170 0.62 12.53 14.94
N VAL A 171 -0.55 12.90 14.41
CA VAL A 171 -1.19 14.19 14.66
C VAL A 171 -1.48 14.37 16.14
N ARG A 172 -2.04 13.35 16.82
CA ARG A 172 -2.25 13.36 18.27
C ARG A 172 -0.93 13.57 19.03
N ALA A 173 0.11 12.79 18.71
CA ALA A 173 1.41 12.91 19.36
C ALA A 173 2.05 14.31 19.20
N LEU A 174 1.90 14.94 18.02
CA LEU A 174 2.38 16.30 17.78
C LEU A 174 1.59 17.34 18.58
N LEU A 175 0.26 17.22 18.62
CA LEU A 175 -0.61 18.12 19.39
C LEU A 175 -0.37 18.01 20.90
N GLU A 176 -0.20 16.79 21.42
CA GLU A 176 0.17 16.52 22.82
C GLU A 176 1.49 17.20 23.22
N LYS A 177 2.39 17.40 22.27
CA LYS A 177 3.70 18.06 22.47
C LYS A 177 3.69 19.54 22.07
N GLY A 178 2.52 20.14 21.87
CA GLY A 178 2.38 21.59 21.69
C GLY A 178 2.52 22.09 20.24
N ALA A 179 2.25 21.25 19.25
CA ALA A 179 2.09 21.72 17.87
C ALA A 179 0.98 22.78 17.78
N ASP A 180 1.25 23.90 17.11
CA ASP A 180 0.25 24.93 16.84
C ASP A 180 -0.78 24.40 15.84
N VAL A 181 -1.95 24.02 16.36
CA VAL A 181 -3.09 23.49 15.60
C VAL A 181 -3.59 24.45 14.51
N ASN A 182 -3.37 25.76 14.70
CA ASN A 182 -3.87 26.83 13.83
C ASN A 182 -2.79 27.53 13.02
N ALA A 183 -1.56 26.99 13.02
CA ALA A 183 -0.49 27.48 12.15
C ALA A 183 -0.95 27.52 10.68
N LYS A 184 -0.43 28.49 9.93
CA LYS A 184 -0.74 28.68 8.51
C LYS A 184 0.51 28.61 7.65
N SER A 185 0.43 27.88 6.55
CA SER A 185 1.51 27.86 5.55
C SER A 185 1.59 29.17 4.77
N LYS A 186 2.59 29.30 3.88
CA LYS A 186 2.65 30.45 2.95
C LYS A 186 1.41 30.55 2.05
N ALA A 187 0.66 29.47 1.85
CA ALA A 187 -0.61 29.46 1.12
C ALA A 187 -1.84 29.81 2.00
N GLY A 188 -1.64 30.01 3.30
CA GLY A 188 -2.71 30.23 4.28
C GLY A 188 -3.40 28.95 4.75
N ARG A 189 -2.92 27.76 4.34
CA ARG A 189 -3.53 26.46 4.68
C ARG A 189 -3.19 26.05 6.12
N THR A 190 -4.18 25.52 6.84
CA THR A 190 -4.03 24.90 8.16
C THR A 190 -3.96 23.36 8.05
N ALA A 191 -3.62 22.67 9.15
CA ALA A 191 -3.68 21.20 9.21
C ALA A 191 -5.11 20.69 9.00
N LEU A 192 -6.11 21.38 9.57
CA LEU A 192 -7.53 21.03 9.43
C LEU A 192 -7.99 21.09 7.97
N MET A 193 -7.60 22.14 7.24
CA MET A 193 -7.89 22.24 5.81
C MET A 193 -7.30 21.07 5.03
N SER A 194 -6.03 20.70 5.30
CA SER A 194 -5.38 19.60 4.60
C SER A 194 -6.01 18.23 4.89
N ALA A 195 -6.41 17.98 6.13
CA ALA A 195 -7.12 16.74 6.48
C ALA A 195 -8.52 16.67 5.86
N ALA A 196 -9.25 17.80 5.85
CA ALA A 196 -10.58 17.90 5.27
C ALA A 196 -10.58 17.77 3.74
N ASP A 197 -9.59 18.37 3.07
CA ASP A 197 -9.37 18.32 1.62
C ASP A 197 -9.07 16.91 1.10
N LEU A 198 -8.48 16.05 1.94
CA LEU A 198 -8.05 14.70 1.57
C LEU A 198 -8.89 13.59 2.23
N GLY A 199 -9.96 13.95 2.95
CA GLY A 199 -10.92 12.98 3.47
C GLY A 199 -10.50 12.25 4.75
N HIS A 200 -9.52 12.76 5.50
CA HIS A 200 -8.95 12.09 6.67
C HIS A 200 -9.78 12.32 7.93
N LEU A 201 -10.93 11.65 8.05
CA LEU A 201 -11.92 11.86 9.12
C LEU A 201 -11.34 11.82 10.55
N ASP A 202 -10.53 10.81 10.88
CA ASP A 202 -9.95 10.67 12.22
C ASP A 202 -8.94 11.77 12.54
N THR A 203 -8.23 12.26 11.52
CA THR A 203 -7.33 13.40 11.66
C THR A 203 -8.11 14.70 11.86
N VAL A 204 -9.20 14.91 11.10
CA VAL A 204 -10.10 16.07 11.32
C VAL A 204 -10.62 16.05 12.75
N ARG A 205 -11.09 14.90 13.24
CA ARG A 205 -11.57 14.77 14.62
C ARG A 205 -10.49 15.15 15.64
N ALA A 206 -9.29 14.58 15.52
CA ALA A 206 -8.18 14.87 16.43
C ALA A 206 -7.80 16.37 16.43
N LEU A 207 -7.84 17.02 15.28
CA LEU A 207 -7.56 18.46 15.17
C LEU A 207 -8.66 19.31 15.81
N LEU A 208 -9.93 18.98 15.61
CA LEU A 208 -11.05 19.68 16.24
C LEU A 208 -11.07 19.51 17.76
N GLU A 209 -10.77 18.30 18.25
CA GLU A 209 -10.62 18.02 19.70
C GLU A 209 -9.56 18.91 20.34
N GLN A 210 -8.55 19.35 19.58
CA GLN A 210 -7.49 20.25 20.01
C GLN A 210 -7.72 21.73 19.64
N GLY A 211 -8.94 22.09 19.23
CA GLY A 211 -9.33 23.48 19.01
C GLY A 211 -8.88 24.07 17.67
N ALA A 212 -8.82 23.25 16.61
CA ALA A 212 -8.63 23.76 15.25
C ALA A 212 -9.74 24.73 14.84
N ASP A 213 -9.35 25.87 14.28
CA ASP A 213 -10.24 26.91 13.77
C ASP A 213 -10.92 26.45 12.46
N VAL A 214 -12.22 26.16 12.57
CA VAL A 214 -13.07 25.73 11.45
C VAL A 214 -13.33 26.83 10.43
N ASP A 215 -13.24 28.09 10.86
CA ASP A 215 -13.53 29.28 10.05
C ASP A 215 -12.28 29.88 9.42
N ALA A 216 -11.10 29.32 9.73
CA ALA A 216 -9.86 29.69 9.09
C ALA A 216 -10.03 29.62 7.56
N LYS A 217 -9.51 30.64 6.88
CA LYS A 217 -9.47 30.71 5.41
C LYS A 217 -8.03 30.69 4.92
N ASP A 218 -7.83 29.97 3.83
CA ASP A 218 -6.59 30.04 3.05
C ASP A 218 -6.58 31.28 2.12
N LYS A 219 -5.52 31.47 1.33
CA LYS A 219 -5.42 32.60 0.39
C LYS A 219 -6.45 32.60 -0.74
N LYS A 220 -7.11 31.46 -1.01
CA LYS A 220 -8.21 31.33 -1.98
C LYS A 220 -9.59 31.51 -1.33
N GLY A 221 -9.63 31.78 -0.03
CA GLY A 221 -10.85 31.88 0.75
C GLY A 221 -11.50 30.53 1.07
N ASP A 222 -10.82 29.41 0.84
CA ASP A 222 -11.29 28.07 1.21
C ASP A 222 -11.24 27.88 2.72
N THR A 223 -12.34 27.40 3.32
CA THR A 223 -12.38 26.84 4.68
C THR A 223 -12.25 25.32 4.62
N ALA A 224 -11.97 24.66 5.75
CA ALA A 224 -11.99 23.20 5.84
C ALA A 224 -13.36 22.62 5.40
N LEU A 225 -14.46 23.31 5.74
CA LEU A 225 -15.80 22.91 5.34
C LEU A 225 -15.97 22.96 3.82
N ARG A 226 -15.57 24.05 3.16
CA ARG A 226 -15.69 24.19 1.70
C ARG A 226 -14.90 23.10 0.97
N LEU A 227 -13.72 22.76 1.48
CA LEU A 227 -12.88 21.69 0.92
C LEU A 227 -13.55 20.32 1.10
N ALA A 228 -14.09 20.01 2.29
CA ALA A 228 -14.79 18.75 2.50
C ALA A 228 -16.08 18.62 1.69
N GLU A 229 -16.83 19.72 1.51
CA GLU A 229 -18.04 19.77 0.68
C GLU A 229 -17.69 19.56 -0.79
N LYS A 230 -16.63 20.20 -1.28
CA LYS A 230 -16.14 20.02 -2.66
C LYS A 230 -15.91 18.55 -3.00
N TYR A 231 -15.30 17.78 -2.08
CA TYR A 231 -14.99 16.37 -2.28
C TYR A 231 -16.04 15.40 -1.70
N LYS A 232 -17.21 15.91 -1.29
CA LYS A 232 -18.36 15.13 -0.79
C LYS A 232 -18.04 14.22 0.40
N TYR A 233 -17.15 14.65 1.29
CA TYR A 233 -16.83 13.91 2.51
C TYR A 233 -17.91 14.13 3.59
N SER A 234 -19.09 13.51 3.40
CA SER A 234 -20.30 13.74 4.21
C SER A 234 -20.08 13.65 5.72
N SER A 235 -19.27 12.70 6.19
CA SER A 235 -18.95 12.56 7.62
C SER A 235 -18.13 13.73 8.15
N ILE A 236 -17.18 14.25 7.35
CA ILE A 236 -16.35 15.41 7.69
C ILE A 236 -17.18 16.68 7.63
N VAL A 237 -18.03 16.84 6.62
CA VAL A 237 -18.97 17.96 6.51
C VAL A 237 -19.90 18.01 7.73
N ALA A 238 -20.48 16.86 8.12
CA ALA A 238 -21.32 16.77 9.30
C ALA A 238 -20.55 17.12 10.59
N LEU A 239 -19.31 16.66 10.71
CA LEU A 239 -18.44 16.92 11.86
C LEU A 239 -18.06 18.41 11.95
N LEU A 240 -17.66 19.04 10.83
CA LEU A 240 -17.29 20.46 10.77
C LEU A 240 -18.49 21.38 11.01
N ARG A 241 -19.69 21.05 10.51
CA ARG A 241 -20.91 21.84 10.77
C ARG A 241 -21.38 21.77 12.23
N ARG A 242 -21.04 20.69 12.93
CA ARG A 242 -21.37 20.50 14.35
C ARG A 242 -20.33 21.09 15.30
N ALA A 243 -19.14 21.39 14.80
CA ALA A 243 -18.09 22.01 15.58
C ALA A 243 -18.45 23.48 15.88
N PRO A 244 -18.38 23.93 17.15
CA PRO A 244 -18.68 25.32 17.48
C PRO A 244 -17.60 26.27 16.90
N PRO A 245 -17.98 27.41 16.31
CA PRO A 245 -17.02 28.44 15.93
C PRO A 245 -16.31 28.96 17.20
N MET A 246 -14.99 29.06 17.17
CA MET A 246 -14.24 29.54 18.33
C MET A 246 -14.58 31.02 18.57
N ALA A 247 -15.02 31.35 19.79
CA ALA A 247 -15.17 32.76 20.19
C ALA A 247 -13.82 33.48 20.10
N PRO A 248 -13.77 34.73 19.63
CA PRO A 248 -12.53 35.48 19.48
C PRO A 248 -11.87 35.65 20.86
N LYS A 249 -10.70 35.03 21.07
CA LYS A 249 -9.90 35.26 22.27
C LYS A 249 -9.38 36.69 22.23
N THR A 250 -9.99 37.55 23.03
CA THR A 250 -9.49 38.87 23.40
C THR A 250 -8.05 38.77 23.87
N GLY A 251 -7.21 39.65 23.34
CA GLY A 251 -5.76 39.60 23.44
C GLY A 251 -5.22 39.51 24.87
N VAL A 252 -4.42 38.47 25.12
CA VAL A 252 -3.41 38.50 26.16
C VAL A 252 -2.13 39.07 25.54
N LYS A 253 -1.91 40.37 25.78
CA LYS A 253 -0.62 41.02 25.55
C LYS A 253 0.39 40.40 26.51
N ASN A 254 1.25 39.50 26.02
CA ASN A 254 2.53 39.26 26.68
C ASN A 254 3.57 40.23 26.11
N ARG A 255 3.97 41.15 26.99
CA ARG A 255 5.04 42.12 26.83
C ARG A 255 6.38 41.36 26.76
N THR A 256 7.23 41.71 25.80
CA THR A 256 8.66 41.96 26.06
C THR A 256 9.27 42.86 24.98
N ALA A 257 9.86 43.94 25.47
CA ALA A 257 10.99 44.72 24.95
C ALA A 257 10.91 45.36 23.55
N SER A 258 10.42 46.60 23.56
CA SER A 258 10.79 47.70 22.66
C SER A 258 12.24 48.15 22.85
N VAL A 259 12.95 48.51 21.78
CA VAL A 259 13.76 49.75 21.66
C VAL A 259 13.74 50.25 20.20
N PRO A 260 13.61 51.56 19.92
CA PRO A 260 13.23 52.12 18.61
C PRO A 260 14.37 52.86 17.87
N SER A 261 14.21 53.16 16.57
CA SER A 261 14.75 54.37 15.90
C SER A 261 14.24 54.45 14.43
N THR A 262 13.29 55.34 14.15
CA THR A 262 13.44 56.62 13.41
C THR A 262 13.75 56.51 11.90
N SER A 263 12.74 56.83 11.08
CA SER A 263 12.91 57.35 9.72
C SER A 263 13.55 58.74 9.73
N PRO A 264 14.02 59.21 8.56
CA PRO A 264 13.33 60.38 8.01
C PRO A 264 13.01 60.27 6.50
N ALA A 265 12.09 61.12 6.11
CA ALA A 265 11.40 61.19 4.83
C ALA A 265 12.23 61.85 3.70
N ALA A 266 11.84 61.58 2.45
CA ALA A 266 12.07 62.47 1.31
C ALA A 266 10.93 62.33 0.27
N THR A 267 10.10 63.37 0.21
CA THR A 267 9.59 64.09 -1.00
C THR A 267 9.25 63.31 -2.28
N GLY A 268 7.98 63.38 -2.73
CA GLY A 268 7.60 63.17 -4.16
C GLY A 268 7.42 64.50 -4.91
N PRO A 269 6.71 64.58 -6.06
CA PRO A 269 6.44 63.61 -7.16
C PRO A 269 6.80 64.30 -8.55
N PRO A 270 6.28 64.00 -9.78
CA PRO A 270 4.91 63.62 -10.18
C PRO A 270 4.71 62.47 -11.22
N ALA A 271 3.49 61.95 -11.20
CA ALA A 271 2.65 61.26 -12.19
C ALA A 271 3.19 60.81 -13.57
N ALA A 272 2.92 59.54 -13.90
CA ALA A 272 2.42 59.11 -15.22
C ALA A 272 1.68 57.75 -15.16
N SER A 273 0.45 57.75 -15.70
CA SER A 273 -0.40 56.63 -16.17
C SER A 273 -0.81 55.49 -15.21
N GLU A 274 -2.10 55.53 -14.80
CA GLU A 274 -2.88 54.40 -14.31
C GLU A 274 -3.04 53.31 -15.39
N PRO A 275 -2.97 52.00 -15.05
CA PRO A 275 -3.59 50.97 -15.87
C PRO A 275 -5.11 50.95 -15.62
N GLN A 276 -5.90 51.05 -16.68
CA GLN A 276 -7.36 50.95 -16.63
C GLN A 276 -7.82 49.63 -15.97
N PRO A 277 -8.96 49.63 -15.24
CA PRO A 277 -9.56 48.41 -14.71
C PRO A 277 -10.07 47.52 -15.86
N ALA A 278 -9.77 46.23 -15.77
CA ALA A 278 -10.34 45.21 -16.64
C ALA A 278 -11.88 45.25 -16.57
N SER A 279 -12.53 45.02 -17.70
CA SER A 279 -13.97 45.06 -17.89
C SER A 279 -14.73 44.10 -16.95
N PRO A 280 -15.99 44.39 -16.56
CA PRO A 280 -16.77 43.56 -15.62
C PRO A 280 -17.09 42.14 -16.12
N ALA A 281 -16.92 41.90 -17.43
CA ALA A 281 -17.23 40.61 -18.06
C ALA A 281 -16.19 39.51 -17.75
N SER A 282 -14.96 39.86 -17.36
CA SER A 282 -13.91 38.86 -17.08
C SER A 282 -14.02 38.22 -15.69
N ALA A 283 -14.59 38.93 -14.71
CA ALA A 283 -14.77 38.40 -13.35
C ALA A 283 -15.91 37.38 -13.28
N GLY A 284 -17.03 37.63 -13.99
CA GLY A 284 -18.16 36.70 -14.05
C GLY A 284 -17.84 35.39 -14.79
N SER A 285 -17.05 35.45 -15.88
CA SER A 285 -16.66 34.26 -16.64
C SER A 285 -15.65 33.36 -15.91
N GLN A 286 -14.76 33.94 -15.09
CA GLN A 286 -13.84 33.17 -14.25
C GLN A 286 -14.56 32.42 -13.12
N ASP A 287 -15.61 33.00 -12.55
CA ASP A 287 -16.44 32.33 -11.53
C ASP A 287 -17.24 31.16 -12.15
N LEU A 288 -17.84 31.35 -13.33
CA LEU A 288 -18.55 30.30 -14.07
C LEU A 288 -17.66 29.11 -14.43
N ASN A 289 -16.43 29.37 -14.89
CA ASN A 289 -15.47 28.31 -15.22
C ASN A 289 -15.05 27.50 -14.00
N LYS A 290 -14.88 28.17 -12.85
CA LYS A 290 -14.57 27.48 -11.58
C LYS A 290 -15.73 26.60 -11.14
N LYS A 291 -16.97 27.12 -11.18
CA LYS A 291 -18.18 26.34 -10.90
C LYS A 291 -18.31 25.14 -11.83
N LEU A 292 -17.99 25.30 -13.12
CA LEU A 292 -18.05 24.20 -14.08
C LEU A 292 -17.03 23.10 -13.74
N LEU A 293 -15.81 23.47 -13.36
CA LEU A 293 -14.79 22.52 -12.91
C LEU A 293 -15.26 21.74 -11.67
N ASP A 294 -15.80 22.44 -10.67
CA ASP A 294 -16.26 21.83 -9.42
C ASP A 294 -17.51 20.95 -9.65
N ALA A 295 -18.47 21.39 -10.48
CA ALA A 295 -19.67 20.61 -10.83
C ALA A 295 -19.34 19.36 -11.64
N ALA A 296 -18.37 19.44 -12.56
CA ALA A 296 -17.92 18.31 -13.34
C ALA A 296 -17.18 17.27 -12.48
N GLU A 297 -16.32 17.71 -11.56
CA GLU A 297 -15.67 16.84 -10.57
C GLU A 297 -16.68 16.21 -9.60
N ALA A 298 -17.77 16.90 -9.28
CA ALA A 298 -18.87 16.37 -8.48
C ALA A 298 -19.80 15.42 -9.27
N GLY A 299 -19.76 15.44 -10.62
CA GLY A 299 -20.68 14.65 -11.45
C GLY A 299 -22.11 15.18 -11.50
N ASP A 300 -22.33 16.46 -11.17
CA ASP A 300 -23.65 17.08 -11.32
C ASP A 300 -23.86 17.46 -12.79
N THR A 301 -24.32 16.49 -13.58
CA THR A 301 -24.56 16.67 -15.02
C THR A 301 -25.57 17.79 -15.30
N ALA A 302 -26.56 18.00 -14.43
CA ALA A 302 -27.57 19.03 -14.63
C ALA A 302 -26.97 20.43 -14.44
N GLU A 303 -26.18 20.63 -13.38
CA GLU A 303 -25.46 21.87 -13.13
C GLU A 303 -24.41 22.13 -14.22
N VAL A 304 -23.64 21.12 -14.62
CA VAL A 304 -22.69 21.22 -15.75
C VAL A 304 -23.39 21.71 -17.01
N GLN A 305 -24.52 21.12 -17.38
CA GLN A 305 -25.28 21.57 -18.54
C GLN A 305 -25.84 22.99 -18.37
N GLY A 306 -26.28 23.36 -17.16
CA GLY A 306 -26.72 24.72 -16.83
C GLY A 306 -25.62 25.75 -17.04
N LEU A 307 -24.46 25.52 -16.42
CA LEU A 307 -23.29 26.41 -16.51
C LEU A 307 -22.77 26.55 -17.95
N LEU A 308 -22.80 25.48 -18.75
CA LEU A 308 -22.44 25.55 -20.17
C LEU A 308 -23.44 26.37 -20.99
N ARG A 309 -24.74 26.35 -20.65
CA ARG A 309 -25.75 27.23 -21.28
C ARG A 309 -25.56 28.70 -20.85
N GLU A 310 -25.09 28.93 -19.63
CA GLU A 310 -24.75 30.26 -19.11
C GLU A 310 -23.43 30.84 -19.68
N GLY A 311 -22.72 30.07 -20.51
CA GLY A 311 -21.51 30.51 -21.21
C GLY A 311 -20.19 30.14 -20.50
N ALA A 312 -20.20 29.20 -19.55
CA ALA A 312 -18.98 28.63 -19.02
C ALA A 312 -18.16 27.96 -20.14
N ASN A 313 -16.85 28.20 -20.17
CA ASN A 313 -15.97 27.63 -21.17
C ASN A 313 -15.65 26.16 -20.82
N PRO A 314 -16.07 25.17 -21.65
CA PRO A 314 -15.81 23.75 -21.39
C PRO A 314 -14.32 23.38 -21.33
N ASN A 315 -13.45 24.24 -21.90
CA ASN A 315 -12.01 24.04 -22.00
C ASN A 315 -11.22 24.92 -21.00
N ALA A 316 -11.91 25.59 -20.08
CA ALA A 316 -11.25 26.32 -19.02
C ALA A 316 -10.38 25.39 -18.17
N LYS A 317 -9.18 25.85 -17.83
CA LYS A 317 -8.22 25.12 -16.99
C LYS A 317 -8.26 25.64 -15.56
N GLY A 318 -8.32 24.72 -14.60
CA GLY A 318 -8.14 25.01 -13.18
C GLY A 318 -6.69 25.34 -12.82
N GLY A 319 -6.44 25.60 -11.54
CA GLY A 319 -5.11 25.96 -11.04
C GLY A 319 -4.02 24.91 -11.26
N TYR A 320 -4.40 23.65 -11.50
CA TYR A 320 -3.50 22.54 -11.82
C TYR A 320 -3.51 22.17 -13.31
N GLY A 321 -4.14 22.98 -14.16
CA GLY A 321 -4.28 22.73 -15.59
C GLY A 321 -5.41 21.77 -15.96
N ASN A 322 -6.12 21.21 -14.98
CA ASN A 322 -7.21 20.27 -15.20
C ASN A 322 -8.42 20.95 -15.86
N THR A 323 -9.03 20.28 -16.84
CA THR A 323 -10.30 20.71 -17.44
C THR A 323 -11.48 20.04 -16.74
N ALA A 324 -12.70 20.54 -16.98
CA ALA A 324 -13.92 19.92 -16.46
C ALA A 324 -14.05 18.45 -16.92
N LEU A 325 -13.62 18.16 -18.15
CA LEU A 325 -13.59 16.81 -18.70
C LEU A 325 -12.67 15.87 -17.91
N MET A 326 -11.48 16.34 -17.51
CA MET A 326 -10.56 15.54 -16.67
C MET A 326 -11.14 15.29 -15.27
N GLY A 327 -11.79 16.30 -14.68
CA GLY A 327 -12.44 16.17 -13.37
C GLY A 327 -13.58 15.17 -13.37
N ALA A 328 -14.41 15.16 -14.41
CA ALA A 328 -15.46 14.15 -14.58
C ALA A 328 -14.88 12.75 -14.84
N ALA A 329 -13.79 12.67 -15.63
CA ALA A 329 -13.17 11.40 -16.00
C ALA A 329 -12.45 10.70 -14.83
N VAL A 330 -11.74 11.44 -13.96
CA VAL A 330 -11.07 10.89 -12.77
C VAL A 330 -12.04 10.38 -11.71
N ARG A 331 -13.33 10.72 -11.81
CA ARG A 331 -14.39 10.24 -10.90
C ARG A 331 -15.37 9.27 -11.56
N GLY A 332 -15.15 8.94 -12.84
CA GLY A 332 -15.98 7.98 -13.58
C GLY A 332 -17.38 8.48 -13.90
N HIS A 333 -17.58 9.80 -13.96
CA HIS A 333 -18.88 10.40 -14.26
C HIS A 333 -19.15 10.39 -15.76
N THR A 334 -19.43 9.20 -16.31
CA THR A 334 -19.57 8.96 -17.77
C THR A 334 -20.61 9.86 -18.43
N GLU A 335 -21.77 10.10 -17.79
CA GLU A 335 -22.81 10.97 -18.36
C GLU A 335 -22.38 12.45 -18.36
N THR A 336 -21.65 12.89 -17.35
CA THR A 336 -21.06 14.23 -17.31
C THR A 336 -19.98 14.38 -18.37
N VAL A 337 -19.14 13.35 -18.56
CA VAL A 337 -18.14 13.28 -19.65
C VAL A 337 -18.83 13.40 -21.01
N ARG A 338 -19.93 12.66 -21.25
CA ARG A 338 -20.70 12.72 -22.50
C ARG A 338 -21.26 14.13 -22.73
N ALA A 339 -21.88 14.72 -21.70
CA ALA A 339 -22.45 16.07 -21.78
C ALA A 339 -21.38 17.15 -22.05
N LEU A 340 -20.21 17.05 -21.43
CA LEU A 340 -19.09 17.98 -21.67
C LEU A 340 -18.58 17.89 -23.12
N LEU A 341 -18.39 16.68 -23.64
CA LEU A 341 -17.94 16.45 -25.01
C LEU A 341 -18.95 16.95 -26.04
N GLU A 342 -20.26 16.73 -25.81
CA GLU A 342 -21.34 17.27 -26.65
C GLU A 342 -21.39 18.80 -26.68
N LYS A 343 -20.84 19.44 -25.64
CA LYS A 343 -20.76 20.90 -25.51
C LYS A 343 -19.38 21.47 -25.86
N GLY A 344 -18.55 20.70 -26.56
CA GLY A 344 -17.30 21.21 -27.14
C GLY A 344 -16.09 21.14 -26.21
N ALA A 345 -16.13 20.29 -25.18
CA ALA A 345 -14.91 19.96 -24.43
C ALA A 345 -13.89 19.24 -25.32
N GLU A 346 -12.65 19.71 -25.30
CA GLU A 346 -11.52 19.14 -26.03
C GLU A 346 -11.12 17.79 -25.42
N VAL A 347 -11.41 16.71 -26.14
CA VAL A 347 -11.18 15.32 -25.69
C VAL A 347 -9.70 15.02 -25.36
N ASN A 348 -8.77 15.65 -26.10
CA ASN A 348 -7.33 15.47 -25.96
C ASN A 348 -6.62 16.63 -25.26
N ALA A 349 -7.38 17.49 -24.56
CA ALA A 349 -6.78 18.54 -23.75
C ALA A 349 -5.77 17.94 -22.75
N LYS A 350 -4.65 18.63 -22.54
CA LYS A 350 -3.60 18.23 -21.58
C LYS A 350 -3.56 19.16 -20.38
N GLY A 351 -3.46 18.57 -19.19
CA GLY A 351 -3.19 19.28 -17.93
C GLY A 351 -1.74 19.73 -17.82
N ASN A 352 -1.35 20.33 -16.69
CA ASN A 352 0.03 20.82 -16.50
C ASN A 352 1.08 19.70 -16.50
N THR A 353 0.67 18.46 -16.16
CA THR A 353 1.52 17.26 -16.19
C THR A 353 1.49 16.55 -17.54
N GLY A 354 0.77 17.06 -18.54
CA GLY A 354 0.58 16.41 -19.83
C GLY A 354 -0.51 15.34 -19.84
N ARG A 355 -1.16 15.06 -18.70
CA ARG A 355 -2.25 14.07 -18.61
C ARG A 355 -3.52 14.51 -19.34
N THR A 356 -4.20 13.55 -19.95
CA THR A 356 -5.51 13.71 -20.62
C THR A 356 -6.63 13.10 -19.79
N ALA A 357 -7.89 13.40 -20.12
CA ALA A 357 -9.04 12.78 -19.46
C ALA A 357 -9.05 11.24 -19.57
N LEU A 358 -8.56 10.70 -20.69
CA LEU A 358 -8.41 9.26 -20.89
C LEU A 358 -7.40 8.64 -19.90
N MET A 359 -6.31 9.33 -19.60
CA MET A 359 -5.31 8.86 -18.62
C MET A 359 -5.87 8.86 -17.20
N GLU A 360 -6.65 9.89 -16.83
CA GLU A 360 -7.27 9.95 -15.50
C GLU A 360 -8.31 8.85 -15.31
N ALA A 361 -9.17 8.61 -16.31
CA ALA A 361 -10.12 7.49 -16.25
C ALA A 361 -9.41 6.12 -16.24
N ALA A 362 -8.29 6.00 -16.96
CA ALA A 362 -7.51 4.76 -17.02
C ALA A 362 -6.80 4.44 -15.70
N LEU A 363 -6.28 5.46 -15.01
CA LEU A 363 -5.67 5.34 -13.68
C LEU A 363 -6.66 4.76 -12.65
N GLU A 364 -7.88 5.29 -12.64
CA GLU A 364 -8.90 4.90 -11.66
C GLU A 364 -9.68 3.63 -12.05
N GLY A 365 -9.58 3.20 -13.31
CA GLY A 365 -10.18 1.96 -13.80
C GLY A 365 -11.65 2.10 -14.22
N TYR A 366 -12.09 3.31 -14.59
CA TYR A 366 -13.45 3.56 -15.08
C TYR A 366 -13.58 3.13 -16.54
N THR A 367 -13.64 1.81 -16.78
CA THR A 367 -13.63 1.20 -18.12
C THR A 367 -14.70 1.76 -19.06
N GLU A 368 -15.91 2.04 -18.57
CA GLU A 368 -16.98 2.60 -19.39
C GLU A 368 -16.71 4.06 -19.80
N THR A 369 -16.14 4.85 -18.90
CA THR A 369 -15.69 6.21 -19.20
C THR A 369 -14.53 6.18 -20.20
N VAL A 370 -13.59 5.24 -20.06
CA VAL A 370 -12.50 5.00 -21.02
C VAL A 370 -13.04 4.67 -22.41
N ARG A 371 -14.00 3.74 -22.51
CA ARG A 371 -14.67 3.41 -23.79
C ARG A 371 -15.35 4.62 -24.41
N THR A 372 -16.11 5.37 -23.62
CA THR A 372 -16.80 6.59 -24.06
C THR A 372 -15.81 7.63 -24.58
N LEU A 373 -14.70 7.86 -23.89
CA LEU A 373 -13.67 8.81 -24.32
C LEU A 373 -13.02 8.38 -25.65
N LEU A 374 -12.68 7.10 -25.80
CA LEU A 374 -12.12 6.55 -27.04
C LEU A 374 -13.09 6.65 -28.21
N GLU A 375 -14.37 6.36 -27.99
CA GLU A 375 -15.44 6.54 -28.99
C GLU A 375 -15.59 8.01 -29.42
N LYS A 376 -15.29 8.95 -28.53
CA LYS A 376 -15.32 10.39 -28.78
C LYS A 376 -13.98 10.96 -29.27
N GLY A 377 -13.05 10.10 -29.68
CA GLY A 377 -11.80 10.50 -30.35
C GLY A 377 -10.62 10.77 -29.42
N ALA A 378 -10.65 10.24 -28.19
CA ALA A 378 -9.48 10.29 -27.31
C ALA A 378 -8.29 9.52 -27.93
N GLU A 379 -7.11 10.12 -27.89
CA GLU A 379 -5.86 9.52 -28.37
C GLU A 379 -5.42 8.38 -27.44
N VAL A 380 -5.62 7.13 -27.88
CA VAL A 380 -5.31 5.92 -27.10
C VAL A 380 -3.83 5.80 -26.68
N ASN A 381 -2.93 6.37 -27.49
CA ASN A 381 -1.48 6.36 -27.27
C ASN A 381 -0.90 7.73 -26.91
N ALA A 382 -1.73 8.67 -26.46
CA ALA A 382 -1.24 9.95 -25.95
C ALA A 382 -0.19 9.73 -24.85
N LYS A 383 0.83 10.58 -24.80
CA LYS A 383 1.86 10.57 -23.75
C LYS A 383 1.79 11.82 -22.88
N ASP A 384 1.95 11.64 -21.58
CA ASP A 384 2.13 12.73 -20.62
C ASP A 384 3.57 13.25 -20.61
N ASN A 385 3.90 14.16 -19.70
CA ASN A 385 5.24 14.76 -19.63
C ASN A 385 6.34 13.75 -19.25
N ALA A 386 6.01 12.61 -18.63
CA ALA A 386 6.93 11.52 -18.32
C ALA A 386 6.95 10.42 -19.41
N GLY A 387 6.12 10.55 -20.44
CA GLY A 387 6.00 9.57 -21.51
C GLY A 387 5.01 8.45 -21.23
N TRP A 388 4.22 8.54 -20.17
CA TRP A 388 3.24 7.51 -19.79
C TRP A 388 2.01 7.59 -20.70
N THR A 389 1.55 6.44 -21.18
CA THR A 389 0.31 6.31 -21.96
C THR A 389 -0.86 5.93 -21.03
N PRO A 390 -2.13 6.03 -21.48
CA PRO A 390 -3.26 5.48 -20.73
C PRO A 390 -3.07 4.00 -20.33
N LEU A 391 -2.44 3.19 -21.19
CA LEU A 391 -2.14 1.79 -20.90
C LEU A 391 -1.17 1.63 -19.72
N PHE A 392 -0.16 2.50 -19.61
CA PHE A 392 0.74 2.53 -18.44
C PHE A 392 -0.03 2.80 -17.15
N TRP A 393 -0.88 3.84 -17.14
CA TRP A 393 -1.65 4.20 -15.96
C TRP A 393 -2.60 3.08 -15.52
N ALA A 394 -3.28 2.43 -16.47
CA ALA A 394 -4.13 1.29 -16.17
C ALA A 394 -3.35 0.08 -15.63
N ALA A 395 -2.19 -0.24 -16.22
CA ALA A 395 -1.35 -1.36 -15.79
C ALA A 395 -0.72 -1.11 -14.41
N PHE A 396 -0.23 0.10 -14.16
CA PHE A 396 0.34 0.50 -12.86
C PHE A 396 -0.70 0.40 -11.73
N SER A 397 -1.94 0.82 -12.00
CA SER A 397 -3.05 0.78 -11.05
C SER A 397 -3.81 -0.54 -11.00
N ARG A 398 -3.33 -1.58 -11.69
CA ARG A 398 -3.94 -2.93 -11.70
C ARG A 398 -5.38 -2.95 -12.20
N ARG A 399 -5.65 -2.22 -13.29
CA ARG A 399 -6.98 -2.10 -13.89
C ARG A 399 -7.10 -3.03 -15.11
N THR A 400 -7.12 -4.34 -14.88
CA THR A 400 -7.05 -5.37 -15.94
C THR A 400 -8.13 -5.20 -17.03
N ASP A 401 -9.38 -4.91 -16.65
CA ASP A 401 -10.47 -4.70 -17.62
C ASP A 401 -10.26 -3.45 -18.47
N THR A 402 -9.71 -2.40 -17.86
CA THR A 402 -9.35 -1.16 -18.56
C THR A 402 -8.16 -1.37 -19.49
N VAL A 403 -7.15 -2.14 -19.06
CA VAL A 403 -6.03 -2.58 -19.90
C VAL A 403 -6.56 -3.32 -21.13
N ARG A 404 -7.48 -4.27 -20.96
CA ARG A 404 -8.11 -5.00 -22.06
C ARG A 404 -8.84 -4.05 -23.01
N ALA A 405 -9.66 -3.14 -22.49
CA ALA A 405 -10.41 -2.18 -23.30
C ALA A 405 -9.49 -1.23 -24.10
N LEU A 406 -8.38 -0.79 -23.51
CA LEU A 406 -7.38 0.05 -24.18
C LEU A 406 -6.69 -0.71 -25.32
N LEU A 407 -6.27 -1.95 -25.08
CA LEU A 407 -5.63 -2.80 -26.10
C LEU A 407 -6.60 -3.14 -27.24
N GLU A 408 -7.87 -3.42 -26.94
CA GLU A 408 -8.93 -3.61 -27.94
C GLU A 408 -9.14 -2.37 -28.83
N LYS A 409 -8.84 -1.18 -28.31
CA LYS A 409 -8.95 0.09 -29.03
C LYS A 409 -7.61 0.57 -29.61
N GLY A 410 -6.62 -0.31 -29.71
CA GLY A 410 -5.36 -0.05 -30.41
C GLY A 410 -4.28 0.63 -29.57
N ALA A 411 -4.31 0.48 -28.24
CA ALA A 411 -3.18 0.86 -27.41
C ALA A 411 -1.92 0.06 -27.81
N ASP A 412 -0.80 0.74 -27.98
CA ASP A 412 0.49 0.11 -28.25
C ASP A 412 0.99 -0.59 -26.98
N VAL A 413 0.93 -1.93 -27.01
CA VAL A 413 1.33 -2.80 -25.91
C VAL A 413 2.81 -2.66 -25.53
N ASN A 414 3.65 -2.24 -26.48
CA ASN A 414 5.10 -2.11 -26.33
C ASN A 414 5.56 -0.64 -26.26
N ALA A 415 4.62 0.29 -26.05
CA ALA A 415 4.96 1.69 -25.88
C ALA A 415 5.96 1.87 -24.73
N LYS A 416 6.98 2.69 -24.97
CA LYS A 416 7.99 3.06 -23.97
C LYS A 416 7.79 4.47 -23.43
N ASN A 417 7.99 4.63 -22.12
CA ASN A 417 8.05 5.95 -21.48
C ASN A 417 9.46 6.58 -21.64
N LYS A 418 9.76 7.68 -20.94
CA LYS A 418 11.09 8.33 -21.01
C LYS A 418 12.24 7.53 -20.36
N TYR A 419 11.91 6.50 -19.59
CA TYR A 419 12.82 5.59 -18.90
C TYR A 419 12.89 4.23 -19.60
N ASP A 420 12.39 4.13 -20.84
CA ASP A 420 12.28 2.89 -21.59
C ASP A 420 11.44 1.77 -20.93
N ASP A 421 10.72 2.06 -19.83
CA ASP A 421 9.80 1.12 -19.21
C ASP A 421 8.70 0.70 -20.20
N THR A 422 8.11 -0.46 -20.00
CA THR A 422 6.87 -0.92 -20.68
C THR A 422 5.77 -1.17 -19.64
N ALA A 423 4.51 -1.21 -20.09
CA ALA A 423 3.39 -1.56 -19.20
C ALA A 423 3.58 -2.95 -18.54
N LEU A 424 4.24 -3.88 -19.24
CA LEU A 424 4.57 -5.21 -18.74
C LEU A 424 5.55 -5.16 -17.55
N ILE A 425 6.57 -4.29 -17.61
CA ILE A 425 7.55 -4.12 -16.51
C ILE A 425 6.85 -3.62 -15.25
N HIS A 426 5.96 -2.64 -15.36
CA HIS A 426 5.22 -2.12 -14.19
C HIS A 426 4.21 -3.13 -13.62
N ALA A 427 3.45 -3.83 -14.48
CA ALA A 427 2.54 -4.89 -14.05
C ALA A 427 3.32 -6.01 -13.30
N ALA A 428 4.50 -6.34 -13.80
CA ALA A 428 5.38 -7.34 -13.19
C ALA A 428 5.94 -6.90 -11.82
N TYR A 429 6.38 -5.64 -11.71
CA TYR A 429 6.81 -5.04 -10.43
C TYR A 429 5.69 -5.05 -9.37
N ALA A 430 4.47 -4.70 -9.80
CA ALA A 430 3.29 -4.71 -8.94
C ALA A 430 2.89 -6.14 -8.50
N GLY A 431 3.26 -7.16 -9.27
CA GLY A 431 2.81 -8.53 -9.06
C GLY A 431 1.37 -8.76 -9.53
N ASP A 432 0.92 -7.99 -10.52
CA ASP A 432 -0.41 -8.14 -11.13
C ASP A 432 -0.35 -9.18 -12.25
N THR A 433 -0.48 -10.45 -11.86
CA THR A 433 -0.39 -11.59 -12.77
C THR A 433 -1.47 -11.57 -13.85
N ASP A 434 -2.67 -11.06 -13.57
CA ASP A 434 -3.77 -11.00 -14.55
C ASP A 434 -3.47 -9.98 -15.64
N THR A 435 -3.01 -8.78 -15.27
CA THR A 435 -2.56 -7.77 -16.24
C THR A 435 -1.36 -8.26 -17.04
N VAL A 436 -0.39 -8.93 -16.39
CA VAL A 436 0.76 -9.54 -17.09
C VAL A 436 0.30 -10.55 -18.12
N ALA A 437 -0.64 -11.44 -17.77
CA ALA A 437 -1.19 -12.42 -18.69
C ALA A 437 -1.87 -11.76 -19.90
N VAL A 438 -2.70 -10.73 -19.68
CA VAL A 438 -3.36 -9.98 -20.75
C VAL A 438 -2.35 -9.27 -21.67
N LEU A 439 -1.32 -8.64 -21.10
CA LEU A 439 -0.29 -7.96 -21.90
C LEU A 439 0.49 -8.95 -22.76
N LEU A 440 0.88 -10.11 -22.22
CA LEU A 440 1.55 -11.17 -22.97
C LEU A 440 0.65 -11.76 -24.07
N GLU A 441 -0.63 -12.02 -23.77
CA GLU A 441 -1.63 -12.46 -24.74
C GLU A 441 -1.75 -11.47 -25.91
N LYS A 442 -1.63 -10.18 -25.63
CA LYS A 442 -1.72 -9.09 -26.63
C LYS A 442 -0.37 -8.72 -27.26
N GLY A 443 0.67 -9.54 -27.08
CA GLY A 443 1.95 -9.39 -27.79
C GLY A 443 2.96 -8.47 -27.12
N ALA A 444 2.89 -8.30 -25.80
CA ALA A 444 3.94 -7.60 -25.06
C ALA A 444 5.30 -8.30 -25.21
N GLU A 445 6.35 -7.54 -25.48
CA GLU A 445 7.72 -8.01 -25.56
C GLU A 445 8.22 -8.43 -24.17
N VAL A 446 8.18 -9.73 -23.89
CA VAL A 446 8.53 -10.31 -22.57
C VAL A 446 9.96 -9.97 -22.09
N ASN A 447 10.88 -9.75 -23.04
CA ASN A 447 12.29 -9.44 -22.78
C ASN A 447 12.65 -7.98 -23.06
N ALA A 448 11.67 -7.09 -23.20
CA ALA A 448 11.91 -5.66 -23.29
C ALA A 448 12.65 -5.16 -22.04
N LYS A 449 13.59 -4.25 -22.26
CA LYS A 449 14.43 -3.65 -21.21
C LYS A 449 14.07 -2.18 -21.00
N ASP A 450 14.06 -1.78 -19.74
CA ASP A 450 14.08 -0.38 -19.32
C ASP A 450 15.47 0.26 -19.51
N ASP A 451 15.59 1.53 -19.13
CA ASP A 451 16.83 2.29 -19.20
C ASP A 451 17.89 1.77 -18.22
N MET A 452 17.55 0.96 -17.23
CA MET A 452 18.49 0.27 -16.33
C MET A 452 18.89 -1.11 -16.87
N GLY A 453 18.35 -1.53 -18.01
CA GLY A 453 18.58 -2.83 -18.61
C GLY A 453 17.76 -3.97 -17.98
N LYS A 454 16.79 -3.66 -17.12
CA LYS A 454 15.97 -4.64 -16.41
C LYS A 454 14.76 -5.03 -17.25
N THR A 455 14.39 -6.30 -17.13
CA THR A 455 13.18 -6.87 -17.75
C THR A 455 12.08 -7.05 -16.72
N ALA A 456 10.86 -7.32 -17.19
CA ALA A 456 9.73 -7.67 -16.34
C ALA A 456 10.06 -8.86 -15.40
N LEU A 457 10.84 -9.83 -15.86
CA LEU A 457 11.28 -10.98 -15.05
C LEU A 457 12.24 -10.57 -13.93
N ILE A 458 13.20 -9.67 -14.22
CA ILE A 458 14.13 -9.17 -13.21
C ILE A 458 13.38 -8.42 -12.11
N GLU A 459 12.44 -7.54 -12.47
CA GLU A 459 11.66 -6.78 -11.49
C GLU A 459 10.68 -7.68 -10.70
N ALA A 460 9.99 -8.62 -11.34
CA ALA A 460 9.14 -9.59 -10.63
C ALA A 460 9.92 -10.45 -9.63
N ALA A 461 11.12 -10.90 -10.01
CA ALA A 461 11.96 -11.74 -9.17
C ALA A 461 12.55 -10.98 -7.97
N ARG A 462 12.98 -9.73 -8.18
CA ARG A 462 13.49 -8.84 -7.12
C ARG A 462 12.42 -8.49 -6.08
N GLN A 463 11.14 -8.51 -6.48
CA GLN A 463 10.00 -8.21 -5.62
C GLN A 463 9.30 -9.46 -5.06
N GLY A 464 9.84 -10.66 -5.31
CA GLY A 464 9.29 -11.92 -4.78
C GLY A 464 7.93 -12.32 -5.37
N ARG A 465 7.62 -11.91 -6.60
CA ARG A 465 6.30 -12.15 -7.24
C ARG A 465 6.24 -13.53 -7.89
N THR A 466 6.10 -14.59 -7.09
CA THR A 466 6.17 -16.00 -7.54
C THR A 466 5.25 -16.33 -8.73
N GLU A 467 3.96 -15.99 -8.66
CA GLU A 467 3.00 -16.27 -9.74
C GLU A 467 3.30 -15.48 -11.02
N THR A 468 3.72 -14.23 -10.86
CA THR A 468 4.10 -13.36 -11.97
C THR A 468 5.38 -13.83 -12.65
N VAL A 469 6.38 -14.28 -11.88
CA VAL A 469 7.59 -14.93 -12.40
C VAL A 469 7.22 -16.17 -13.21
N ARG A 470 6.30 -17.01 -12.70
CA ARG A 470 5.82 -18.17 -13.44
C ARG A 470 5.14 -17.79 -14.76
N ALA A 471 4.26 -16.79 -14.75
CA ALA A 471 3.57 -16.30 -15.95
C ALA A 471 4.56 -15.75 -16.99
N LEU A 472 5.57 -14.99 -16.54
CA LEU A 472 6.62 -14.46 -17.43
C LEU A 472 7.49 -15.57 -18.03
N LEU A 473 7.86 -16.58 -17.25
CA LEU A 473 8.61 -17.74 -17.75
C LEU A 473 7.78 -18.53 -18.77
N GLN A 474 6.49 -18.73 -18.52
CA GLN A 474 5.56 -19.33 -19.49
C GLN A 474 5.42 -18.49 -20.75
N GLY A 475 5.50 -17.16 -20.62
CA GLY A 475 5.55 -16.19 -21.72
C GLY A 475 6.89 -16.11 -22.45
N GLY A 476 7.90 -16.93 -22.11
CA GLY A 476 9.19 -16.96 -22.78
C GLY A 476 10.22 -15.96 -22.26
N ALA A 477 10.12 -15.52 -21.01
CA ALA A 477 11.11 -14.65 -20.39
C ALA A 477 12.48 -15.34 -20.30
N ASP A 478 13.53 -14.63 -20.73
CA ASP A 478 14.91 -15.10 -20.71
C ASP A 478 15.53 -14.85 -19.32
N ILE A 479 15.83 -15.95 -18.62
CA ILE A 479 16.43 -15.96 -17.28
C ILE A 479 17.88 -15.48 -17.26
N THR A 480 18.56 -15.44 -18.41
CA THR A 480 19.98 -15.12 -18.53
C THR A 480 20.25 -13.62 -18.68
N VAL A 481 19.20 -12.84 -18.89
CA VAL A 481 19.30 -11.38 -19.06
C VAL A 481 19.92 -10.73 -17.83
N ARG A 482 20.84 -9.80 -18.10
CA ARG A 482 21.49 -8.95 -17.10
C ARG A 482 21.06 -7.51 -17.28
N ASP A 483 20.83 -6.84 -16.15
CA ASP A 483 20.71 -5.39 -16.08
C ASP A 483 22.08 -4.69 -16.17
N ARG A 484 22.10 -3.37 -16.07
CA ARG A 484 23.34 -2.56 -16.13
C ARG A 484 24.31 -2.85 -14.98
N ASP A 485 23.83 -3.31 -13.85
CA ASP A 485 24.66 -3.70 -12.70
C ASP A 485 25.15 -5.16 -12.81
N GLY A 486 24.75 -5.87 -13.88
CA GLY A 486 25.08 -7.26 -14.13
C GLY A 486 24.19 -8.24 -13.38
N ALA A 487 23.13 -7.78 -12.72
CA ALA A 487 22.21 -8.62 -11.97
C ALA A 487 21.22 -9.33 -12.90
N THR A 488 20.97 -10.60 -12.61
CA THR A 488 19.93 -11.44 -13.23
C THR A 488 18.72 -11.54 -12.32
N ALA A 489 17.60 -12.04 -12.86
CA ALA A 489 16.41 -12.35 -12.07
C ALA A 489 16.72 -13.28 -10.89
N LEU A 490 17.60 -14.28 -11.10
CA LEU A 490 18.02 -15.20 -10.04
C LEU A 490 18.80 -14.47 -8.94
N SER A 491 19.76 -13.62 -9.31
CA SER A 491 20.53 -12.87 -8.32
C SER A 491 19.65 -11.91 -7.50
N GLY A 492 18.61 -11.33 -8.12
CA GLY A 492 17.62 -10.51 -7.43
C GLY A 492 16.81 -11.31 -6.41
N ALA A 493 16.37 -12.51 -6.77
CA ALA A 493 15.63 -13.39 -5.87
C ALA A 493 16.52 -13.93 -4.72
N GLU A 494 17.77 -14.30 -5.00
CA GLU A 494 18.76 -14.77 -4.02
C GLU A 494 19.13 -13.69 -3.01
N LYS A 495 19.30 -12.44 -3.45
CA LYS A 495 19.60 -11.29 -2.57
C LYS A 495 18.55 -11.09 -1.46
N HIS A 496 17.30 -11.42 -1.74
CA HIS A 496 16.17 -11.21 -0.83
C HIS A 496 15.61 -12.52 -0.25
N ASN A 497 16.24 -13.67 -0.52
CA ASN A 497 15.86 -15.01 -0.04
C ASN A 497 14.41 -15.42 -0.41
N TYR A 498 13.97 -15.13 -1.64
CA TYR A 498 12.66 -15.60 -2.13
C TYR A 498 12.73 -17.05 -2.60
N SER A 499 12.65 -18.00 -1.68
CA SER A 499 12.86 -19.44 -1.93
C SER A 499 12.05 -19.99 -3.10
N ASP A 500 10.76 -19.66 -3.22
CA ASP A 500 9.90 -20.15 -4.30
C ASP A 500 10.32 -19.60 -5.67
N VAL A 501 10.69 -18.32 -5.73
CA VAL A 501 11.17 -17.67 -6.95
C VAL A 501 12.53 -18.25 -7.36
N ILE A 502 13.44 -18.46 -6.40
CA ILE A 502 14.74 -19.10 -6.63
C ILE A 502 14.55 -20.50 -7.20
N ALA A 503 13.63 -21.29 -6.63
CA ALA A 503 13.30 -22.63 -7.10
C ALA A 503 12.75 -22.60 -8.53
N LEU A 504 11.80 -21.69 -8.82
CA LEU A 504 11.25 -21.52 -10.18
C LEU A 504 12.33 -21.15 -11.20
N LEU A 505 13.22 -20.20 -10.87
CA LEU A 505 14.25 -19.74 -11.79
C LEU A 505 15.35 -20.79 -12.02
N LYS A 506 15.72 -21.57 -10.99
CA LYS A 506 16.69 -22.68 -11.14
C LYS A 506 16.14 -23.86 -11.93
N ASN A 507 14.83 -24.11 -11.82
CA ASN A 507 14.14 -25.20 -12.53
C ASN A 507 13.59 -24.79 -13.90
N ALA A 508 13.74 -23.52 -14.30
CA ALA A 508 13.31 -23.04 -15.60
C ALA A 508 14.15 -23.69 -16.73
N PRO A 509 13.57 -24.01 -17.91
CA PRO A 509 14.23 -24.78 -18.98
C PRO A 509 15.51 -24.19 -19.61
N GLY A 510 16.04 -23.05 -19.13
CA GLY A 510 17.20 -22.36 -19.71
C GLY A 510 18.56 -22.61 -19.04
N LEU A 511 18.62 -23.28 -17.88
CA LEU A 511 19.87 -23.47 -17.13
C LEU A 511 20.55 -24.84 -17.36
N GLN A 512 19.88 -25.80 -17.99
CA GLN A 512 20.42 -27.18 -18.11
C GLN A 512 21.43 -27.37 -19.25
N SER A 513 21.71 -26.36 -20.07
CA SER A 513 22.55 -26.50 -21.25
C SER A 513 23.66 -25.46 -21.31
N GLN A 514 24.57 -25.47 -20.33
CA GLN A 514 25.94 -24.98 -20.52
C GLN A 514 26.93 -25.51 -19.46
N LYS A 515 27.38 -26.75 -19.67
CA LYS A 515 28.73 -27.21 -19.28
C LYS A 515 29.46 -27.65 -20.55
N PRO A 516 30.73 -27.27 -20.77
CA PRO A 516 31.41 -27.55 -22.03
C PRO A 516 31.85 -29.01 -22.07
N LYS A 517 31.46 -29.79 -23.10
CA LYS A 517 32.21 -30.97 -23.54
C LYS A 517 31.83 -31.45 -24.95
N LYS A 518 32.87 -31.91 -25.64
CA LYS A 518 33.02 -32.35 -27.05
C LYS A 518 32.06 -33.47 -27.51
N PRO A 519 31.97 -33.73 -28.84
CA PRO A 519 30.87 -34.47 -29.48
C PRO A 519 31.10 -35.98 -29.59
N SER A 520 30.03 -36.78 -29.49
CA SER A 520 29.71 -37.93 -30.36
C SER A 520 28.52 -38.73 -29.79
N THR A 521 27.40 -38.79 -30.53
CA THR A 521 26.83 -39.98 -31.23
C THR A 521 25.83 -40.81 -30.43
N GLY A 522 24.60 -40.96 -30.97
CA GLY A 522 23.67 -42.04 -30.62
C GLY A 522 22.19 -41.63 -30.65
N ILE A 523 21.46 -42.15 -31.64
CA ILE A 523 20.01 -42.03 -31.94
C ILE A 523 19.17 -42.95 -31.00
N PRO A 524 17.85 -42.73 -30.86
CA PRO A 524 17.09 -42.94 -29.63
C PRO A 524 16.30 -44.26 -29.61
N ASP A 525 15.76 -44.63 -28.43
CA ASP A 525 14.65 -45.59 -28.34
C ASP A 525 13.62 -45.20 -27.27
N ALA A 526 12.36 -45.47 -27.61
CA ALA A 526 11.13 -45.13 -26.91
C ALA A 526 10.93 -45.92 -25.60
N PRO A 527 10.09 -45.43 -24.66
CA PRO A 527 9.84 -46.12 -23.39
C PRO A 527 8.66 -47.10 -23.47
N PRO A 528 8.67 -48.21 -22.71
CA PRO A 528 7.43 -48.83 -22.29
C PRO A 528 7.20 -48.70 -20.77
N ALA A 529 5.91 -48.55 -20.47
CA ALA A 529 5.17 -49.11 -19.34
C ALA A 529 5.63 -48.83 -17.89
N VAL A 530 4.79 -48.03 -17.22
CA VAL A 530 4.14 -48.28 -15.93
C VAL A 530 4.62 -49.53 -15.16
N THR A 531 5.36 -49.30 -14.09
CA THR A 531 5.31 -50.13 -12.87
C THR A 531 5.46 -49.23 -11.65
N ALA A 532 4.57 -49.42 -10.68
CA ALA A 532 4.67 -48.84 -9.34
C ALA A 532 5.79 -49.53 -8.55
N PRO A 533 6.35 -48.87 -7.52
CA PRO A 533 6.76 -49.63 -6.35
C PRO A 533 6.27 -49.06 -5.02
N THR A 534 6.25 -50.00 -4.10
CA THR A 534 5.77 -50.01 -2.73
C THR A 534 6.68 -49.26 -1.75
N SER A 535 6.04 -48.69 -0.73
CA SER A 535 6.45 -48.47 0.67
C SER A 535 7.79 -47.84 1.07
N ALA A 536 7.62 -46.87 1.98
CA ALA A 536 8.38 -46.64 3.23
C ALA A 536 9.76 -45.96 3.10
N ALA A 537 9.74 -44.63 3.30
CA ALA A 537 10.87 -43.89 3.84
C ALA A 537 10.41 -43.15 5.11
N VAL A 538 11.20 -43.26 6.16
CA VAL A 538 11.05 -42.61 7.47
C VAL A 538 11.26 -41.08 7.32
N PRO A 539 10.46 -40.20 7.92
CA PRO A 539 10.68 -38.76 7.82
C PRO A 539 11.89 -38.34 8.65
N THR A 540 12.72 -37.49 8.07
CA THR A 540 13.79 -36.79 8.80
C THR A 540 13.21 -35.56 9.49
N ALA A 541 13.81 -35.17 10.62
CA ALA A 541 13.30 -34.23 11.63
C ALA A 541 13.02 -32.77 11.18
N GLY A 542 12.96 -32.48 9.88
CA GLY A 542 12.55 -31.18 9.31
C GLY A 542 11.07 -31.10 8.90
N ASP A 543 10.40 -32.24 8.67
CA ASP A 543 9.00 -32.27 8.18
C ASP A 543 7.94 -32.16 9.29
N GLU A 544 8.29 -32.44 10.55
CA GLU A 544 7.32 -32.43 11.65
C GLU A 544 6.68 -31.05 11.87
N GLY A 545 7.40 -29.95 11.63
CA GLY A 545 6.87 -28.60 11.81
C GLY A 545 5.84 -28.22 10.75
N LEU A 546 6.09 -28.59 9.49
CA LEU A 546 5.21 -28.29 8.36
C LEU A 546 3.96 -29.18 8.35
N GLU A 547 4.11 -30.46 8.71
CA GLU A 547 2.98 -31.40 8.85
C GLU A 547 2.08 -31.04 10.05
N LYS A 548 2.65 -30.64 11.19
CA LYS A 548 1.88 -30.13 12.35
C LYS A 548 1.11 -28.85 11.99
N GLU A 549 1.69 -27.98 11.17
CA GLU A 549 1.04 -26.75 10.71
C GLU A 549 -0.08 -27.02 9.68
N LEU A 550 0.11 -27.93 8.72
CA LEU A 550 -0.95 -28.33 7.78
C LEU A 550 -2.13 -29.05 8.46
N ALA A 551 -1.84 -29.84 9.49
CA ALA A 551 -2.85 -30.53 10.29
C ALA A 551 -3.68 -29.54 11.13
N ALA A 552 -3.05 -28.55 11.75
CA ALA A 552 -3.74 -27.51 12.54
C ALA A 552 -4.73 -26.69 11.68
N HIS A 553 -4.35 -26.32 10.46
CA HIS A 553 -5.25 -25.65 9.51
C HIS A 553 -6.45 -26.52 9.14
N SER A 554 -6.25 -27.83 9.02
CA SER A 554 -7.32 -28.77 8.67
C SER A 554 -8.30 -28.94 9.83
N PHE A 555 -7.85 -29.04 11.09
CA PHE A 555 -8.73 -29.07 12.26
C PHE A 555 -9.60 -27.82 12.41
N TYR A 556 -9.07 -26.64 12.09
CA TYR A 556 -9.85 -25.40 12.10
C TYR A 556 -10.95 -25.39 11.02
N ARG A 557 -10.61 -25.79 9.78
CA ARG A 557 -11.59 -25.89 8.68
C ARG A 557 -12.71 -26.89 8.97
N LEU A 558 -12.42 -27.96 9.74
CA LEU A 558 -13.41 -28.93 10.17
C LEU A 558 -14.54 -28.29 11.00
N GLY A 559 -14.18 -27.52 12.03
CA GLY A 559 -15.17 -26.87 12.90
C GLY A 559 -16.08 -25.91 12.13
N LEU A 560 -15.51 -25.15 11.21
CA LEU A 560 -16.22 -24.16 10.40
C LEU A 560 -17.14 -24.80 9.34
N ASN A 561 -16.63 -25.75 8.54
CA ASN A 561 -17.44 -26.46 7.56
C ASN A 561 -18.64 -27.14 8.23
N MET A 562 -18.40 -27.76 9.40
CA MET A 562 -19.47 -28.39 10.16
C MET A 562 -20.52 -27.39 10.64
N ARG A 563 -20.11 -26.17 11.04
CA ARG A 563 -21.07 -25.12 11.46
C ARG A 563 -21.86 -24.54 10.29
N LEU A 564 -21.23 -24.36 9.13
CA LEU A 564 -21.93 -23.92 7.93
C LEU A 564 -22.95 -24.96 7.46
N MET A 565 -22.64 -26.25 7.60
CA MET A 565 -23.61 -27.33 7.36
C MET A 565 -24.81 -27.24 8.33
N GLU A 566 -24.60 -27.04 9.63
CA GLU A 566 -25.69 -26.88 10.61
C GLU A 566 -26.61 -25.69 10.34
N VAL A 567 -26.09 -24.60 9.77
CA VAL A 567 -26.86 -23.38 9.49
C VAL A 567 -27.57 -23.44 8.14
N LEU A 568 -26.96 -24.10 7.14
CA LEU A 568 -27.39 -24.01 5.75
C LEU A 568 -28.04 -25.28 5.21
N TRP A 569 -28.14 -26.36 5.99
CA TRP A 569 -28.69 -27.65 5.51
C TRP A 569 -30.15 -27.59 5.04
N SER A 570 -30.93 -26.58 5.45
CA SER A 570 -32.32 -26.39 5.03
C SER A 570 -32.46 -25.41 3.86
N HIS A 571 -31.38 -24.80 3.39
CA HIS A 571 -31.42 -23.75 2.37
C HIS A 571 -31.26 -24.33 0.94
N PRO A 572 -31.94 -23.74 -0.05
CA PRO A 572 -31.71 -24.04 -1.47
C PRO A 572 -30.37 -23.44 -1.91
N GLY A 573 -29.44 -24.32 -2.33
CA GLY A 573 -28.12 -23.94 -2.83
C GLY A 573 -27.05 -25.00 -2.58
N GLU A 574 -25.99 -24.96 -3.38
CA GLU A 574 -24.88 -25.93 -3.34
C GLU A 574 -23.91 -25.72 -2.15
N LEU A 575 -24.12 -24.67 -1.33
CA LEU A 575 -23.13 -24.27 -0.32
C LEU A 575 -23.01 -25.28 0.82
N ALA A 576 -24.12 -25.83 1.32
CA ALA A 576 -24.10 -26.86 2.35
C ALA A 576 -23.45 -28.17 1.84
N ALA A 577 -23.74 -28.55 0.60
CA ALA A 577 -23.12 -29.70 -0.07
C ALA A 577 -21.61 -29.50 -0.24
N ARG A 578 -21.18 -28.30 -0.68
CA ARG A 578 -19.76 -27.96 -0.84
C ARG A 578 -19.02 -27.89 0.49
N CYS A 579 -19.64 -27.39 1.55
CA CYS A 579 -19.09 -27.46 2.91
C CYS A 579 -18.92 -28.91 3.39
N ALA A 580 -19.85 -29.80 3.07
CA ALA A 580 -19.73 -31.21 3.40
C ALA A 580 -18.60 -31.93 2.65
N VAL A 581 -18.40 -31.61 1.36
CA VAL A 581 -17.25 -32.11 0.57
C VAL A 581 -15.92 -31.59 1.12
N ASN A 582 -15.85 -30.31 1.49
CA ASN A 582 -14.65 -29.74 2.10
C ASN A 582 -14.37 -30.36 3.48
N LEU A 583 -15.41 -30.60 4.29
CA LEU A 583 -15.30 -31.31 5.57
C LEU A 583 -14.67 -32.69 5.38
N GLN A 584 -15.11 -33.45 4.37
CA GLN A 584 -14.54 -34.76 4.05
C GLN A 584 -13.06 -34.69 3.70
N GLN A 585 -12.67 -33.75 2.83
CA GLN A 585 -11.26 -33.57 2.43
C GLN A 585 -10.38 -33.21 3.64
N ASP A 586 -10.91 -32.43 4.57
CA ASP A 586 -10.19 -32.01 5.77
C ASP A 586 -10.09 -33.13 6.80
N LEU A 587 -11.13 -33.96 6.92
CA LEU A 587 -11.11 -35.15 7.78
C LEU A 587 -10.07 -36.17 7.30
N GLN A 588 -9.90 -36.32 5.98
CA GLN A 588 -8.87 -37.17 5.40
C GLN A 588 -7.45 -36.69 5.74
N LYS A 589 -7.23 -35.37 5.73
CA LYS A 589 -5.92 -34.74 6.03
C LYS A 589 -5.52 -34.89 7.50
N VAL A 590 -6.48 -34.97 8.41
CA VAL A 590 -6.21 -35.19 9.85
C VAL A 590 -6.27 -36.66 10.27
N ALA A 591 -6.31 -37.58 9.29
CA ALA A 591 -6.43 -39.02 9.52
C ALA A 591 -7.61 -39.38 10.46
N ALA A 592 -8.78 -38.77 10.21
CA ALA A 592 -9.98 -39.01 11.02
C ALA A 592 -10.44 -40.48 10.97
N PRO A 593 -11.07 -40.99 12.05
CA PRO A 593 -11.66 -42.33 12.10
C PRO A 593 -12.62 -42.60 10.93
N SER A 594 -12.61 -43.85 10.45
CA SER A 594 -13.38 -44.25 9.26
C SER A 594 -14.90 -44.10 9.43
N ASP A 595 -15.42 -44.25 10.65
CA ASP A 595 -16.84 -44.06 10.97
C ASP A 595 -17.26 -42.58 10.85
N LEU A 596 -16.40 -41.65 11.26
CA LEU A 596 -16.61 -40.21 11.09
C LEU A 596 -16.52 -39.80 9.61
N MET A 597 -15.58 -40.37 8.86
CA MET A 597 -15.49 -40.18 7.41
C MET A 597 -16.76 -40.67 6.68
N GLU A 598 -17.32 -41.81 7.10
CA GLU A 598 -18.54 -42.37 6.52
C GLU A 598 -19.77 -41.50 6.84
N LEU A 599 -19.86 -40.96 8.06
CA LEU A 599 -20.91 -40.00 8.42
C LEU A 599 -20.83 -38.71 7.60
N ALA A 600 -19.62 -38.18 7.38
CA ALA A 600 -19.41 -37.00 6.55
C ALA A 600 -19.80 -37.25 5.08
N ASN A 601 -19.48 -38.43 4.54
CA ASN A 601 -19.87 -38.83 3.19
C ASN A 601 -21.39 -38.92 3.03
N ARG A 602 -22.07 -39.54 4.01
CA ARG A 602 -23.54 -39.61 4.02
C ARG A 602 -24.16 -38.22 4.08
N ALA A 603 -23.60 -37.32 4.88
CA ALA A 603 -24.06 -35.94 4.97
C ALA A 603 -23.85 -35.19 3.64
N ALA A 604 -22.70 -35.37 2.97
CA ALA A 604 -22.44 -34.77 1.67
C ALA A 604 -23.41 -35.24 0.58
N ILE A 605 -23.69 -36.55 0.52
CA ILE A 605 -24.65 -37.12 -0.44
C ILE A 605 -26.06 -36.56 -0.20
N GLN A 606 -26.52 -36.54 1.05
CA GLN A 606 -27.87 -36.06 1.35
C GLN A 606 -28.02 -34.55 1.20
N LEU A 607 -26.98 -33.76 1.49
CA LEU A 607 -26.99 -32.32 1.31
C LEU A 607 -26.90 -31.90 -0.18
N ASN A 608 -26.43 -32.80 -1.05
CA ASN A 608 -26.41 -32.57 -2.49
C ASN A 608 -27.78 -32.76 -3.16
N LEU A 609 -28.77 -33.35 -2.45
CA LEU A 609 -30.16 -33.40 -2.89
C LEU A 609 -30.80 -32.00 -2.76
N ARG A 610 -31.82 -31.74 -3.59
CA ARG A 610 -32.62 -30.51 -3.44
C ARG A 610 -33.28 -30.49 -2.06
N PRO A 611 -33.48 -29.32 -1.43
CA PRO A 611 -34.04 -29.24 -0.07
C PRO A 611 -35.35 -30.01 0.11
N GLU A 612 -36.18 -30.05 -0.92
CA GLU A 612 -37.48 -30.74 -0.93
C GLU A 612 -37.37 -32.27 -1.05
N GLU A 613 -36.21 -32.77 -1.47
CA GLU A 613 -35.89 -34.19 -1.67
C GLU A 613 -35.03 -34.76 -0.51
N ARG A 614 -34.66 -33.93 0.46
CA ARG A 614 -33.82 -34.31 1.60
C ARG A 614 -34.63 -35.15 2.61
N PRO A 615 -34.10 -36.31 3.05
CA PRO A 615 -34.74 -37.08 4.12
C PRO A 615 -34.84 -36.28 5.42
N ASP A 616 -35.92 -36.48 6.20
CA ASP A 616 -36.10 -35.88 7.53
C ASP A 616 -34.98 -36.27 8.53
N SER A 617 -34.15 -37.26 8.17
CA SER A 617 -32.99 -37.69 8.94
C SER A 617 -31.74 -36.82 8.77
N VAL A 618 -31.70 -35.87 7.82
CA VAL A 618 -30.54 -34.97 7.60
C VAL A 618 -30.12 -34.20 8.86
N PRO A 619 -31.03 -33.59 9.65
CA PRO A 619 -30.66 -32.90 10.89
C PRO A 619 -30.09 -33.84 11.95
N ILE A 620 -30.61 -35.06 12.02
CA ILE A 620 -30.14 -36.11 12.94
C ILE A 620 -28.71 -36.51 12.55
N LEU A 621 -28.47 -36.70 11.25
CA LEU A 621 -27.17 -37.03 10.69
C LEU A 621 -26.13 -35.93 10.94
N ILE A 622 -26.49 -34.66 10.74
CA ILE A 622 -25.62 -33.51 11.02
C ILE A 622 -25.28 -33.44 12.51
N ARG A 623 -26.24 -33.70 13.40
CA ARG A 623 -26.02 -33.72 14.85
C ARG A 623 -25.10 -34.86 15.29
N GLU A 624 -25.26 -36.04 14.70
CA GLU A 624 -24.39 -37.18 14.96
C GLU A 624 -22.95 -36.91 14.50
N LEU A 625 -22.81 -36.33 13.29
CA LEU A 625 -21.54 -35.91 12.72
C LEU A 625 -20.82 -34.88 13.62
N ARG A 626 -21.55 -33.87 14.11
CA ARG A 626 -21.03 -32.90 15.10
C ARG A 626 -20.47 -33.60 16.34
N GLY A 627 -21.26 -34.49 16.94
CA GLY A 627 -20.89 -35.15 18.17
C GLY A 627 -19.65 -36.05 18.03
N ARG A 628 -19.44 -36.68 16.88
CA ARG A 628 -18.21 -37.45 16.59
C ARG A 628 -17.01 -36.54 16.31
N LEU A 629 -17.23 -35.44 15.57
CA LEU A 629 -16.19 -34.46 15.30
C LEU A 629 -15.66 -33.83 16.59
N ASP A 630 -16.54 -33.46 17.51
CA ASP A 630 -16.16 -32.89 18.80
C ASP A 630 -15.32 -33.87 19.65
N LYS A 631 -15.62 -35.17 19.58
CA LYS A 631 -14.80 -36.21 20.24
C LYS A 631 -13.43 -36.33 19.61
N LEU A 632 -13.34 -36.31 18.27
CA LEU A 632 -12.07 -36.33 17.55
C LEU A 632 -11.19 -35.14 17.94
N CYS A 633 -11.78 -33.94 17.96
CA CYS A 633 -11.08 -32.73 18.35
C CYS A 633 -10.60 -32.84 19.80
N LYS A 634 -11.46 -33.21 20.76
CA LYS A 634 -11.11 -33.32 22.18
C LYS A 634 -10.01 -34.36 22.49
N ALA A 635 -9.75 -35.30 21.59
CA ALA A 635 -8.71 -36.31 21.75
C ALA A 635 -7.31 -35.84 21.33
N GLN A 636 -7.16 -34.63 20.77
CA GLN A 636 -5.86 -34.09 20.34
C GLN A 636 -5.11 -33.40 21.50
N THR A 637 -3.77 -33.40 21.44
CA THR A 637 -2.89 -32.79 22.47
C THR A 637 -2.93 -31.26 22.45
N GLU A 638 -2.68 -30.57 23.58
CA GLU A 638 -2.74 -29.09 23.68
C GLU A 638 -1.91 -28.35 22.60
N GLU A 639 -0.76 -28.88 22.16
CA GLU A 639 0.06 -28.25 21.10
C GLU A 639 -0.54 -28.39 19.69
N GLN A 640 -1.31 -29.45 19.42
CA GLN A 640 -2.08 -29.62 18.18
C GLN A 640 -3.48 -28.97 18.29
N PHE A 641 -3.97 -28.83 19.52
CA PHE A 641 -5.31 -28.36 19.90
C PHE A 641 -5.35 -26.84 20.15
N PHE A 642 -4.21 -26.17 20.32
CA PHE A 642 -4.16 -24.70 20.51
C PHE A 642 -4.62 -23.88 19.29
N CYS A 643 -4.94 -24.55 18.17
CA CYS A 643 -5.60 -23.94 17.02
C CYS A 643 -7.12 -24.25 16.94
N ALA A 644 -7.68 -24.95 17.93
CA ALA A 644 -9.11 -25.19 18.04
C ALA A 644 -9.55 -25.33 19.52
N ALA A 645 -10.18 -24.28 20.06
CA ALA A 645 -11.27 -24.40 21.04
C ALA A 645 -10.97 -24.75 22.52
N GLY A 646 -9.90 -24.23 23.13
CA GLY A 646 -9.77 -24.20 24.60
C GLY A 646 -10.77 -23.26 25.31
N GLY A 647 -11.10 -22.12 24.69
CA GLY A 647 -12.09 -21.16 25.21
C GLY A 647 -13.50 -21.31 24.61
N PHE A 648 -13.66 -22.10 23.56
CA PHE A 648 -14.90 -22.20 22.77
C PHE A 648 -15.92 -23.18 23.38
N THR A 649 -15.47 -24.13 24.20
CA THR A 649 -16.32 -25.16 24.80
C THR A 649 -17.17 -24.65 25.97
N TYR A 650 -16.74 -23.59 26.66
CA TYR A 650 -17.52 -23.02 27.77
C TYR A 650 -18.65 -22.11 27.29
N ASP A 651 -18.42 -21.32 26.23
CA ASP A 651 -19.44 -20.36 25.74
C ASP A 651 -20.46 -21.00 24.78
N LEU A 652 -20.11 -22.06 24.03
CA LEU A 652 -21.09 -22.79 23.21
C LEU A 652 -22.10 -23.61 24.03
N SER A 653 -21.85 -23.84 25.32
CA SER A 653 -22.82 -24.52 26.19
C SER A 653 -24.11 -23.69 26.42
N LEU A 654 -24.00 -22.36 26.36
CA LEU A 654 -25.15 -21.43 26.39
C LEU A 654 -25.98 -21.44 25.09
N PHE A 655 -25.39 -21.83 23.97
CA PHE A 655 -26.03 -21.76 22.64
C PHE A 655 -26.78 -23.03 22.22
N GLY A 656 -26.78 -24.08 23.06
CA GLY A 656 -27.57 -25.29 22.86
C GLY A 656 -29.04 -25.20 23.29
N GLU A 657 -29.46 -24.11 23.94
CA GLU A 657 -30.83 -23.98 24.45
C GLU A 657 -31.89 -23.81 23.34
N HIS A 658 -31.51 -23.29 22.17
CA HIS A 658 -32.44 -23.09 21.04
C HIS A 658 -32.63 -24.32 20.14
N VAL A 659 -32.05 -25.47 20.48
CA VAL A 659 -32.35 -26.77 19.84
C VAL A 659 -33.29 -27.62 20.71
N LYS A 660 -33.79 -27.06 21.82
CA LYS A 660 -34.72 -27.76 22.73
C LYS A 660 -36.19 -27.68 22.29
N ASP A 661 -36.56 -26.80 21.36
CA ASP A 661 -37.95 -26.64 20.92
C ASP A 661 -38.09 -26.74 19.39
N PRO A 662 -38.66 -27.84 18.85
CA PRO A 662 -38.84 -28.03 17.40
C PRO A 662 -39.99 -27.22 16.80
N GLY A 663 -40.73 -26.47 17.62
CA GLY A 663 -41.93 -25.75 17.23
C GLY A 663 -41.67 -24.34 16.72
N HIS A 664 -41.82 -24.14 15.42
CA HIS A 664 -42.08 -22.84 14.77
C HIS A 664 -41.17 -21.65 15.12
N ALA A 665 -40.10 -21.49 14.34
CA ALA A 665 -39.80 -20.19 13.77
C ALA A 665 -39.16 -20.38 12.40
N LYS A 666 -39.74 -19.79 11.35
CA LYS A 666 -39.01 -19.52 10.11
C LYS A 666 -37.83 -18.64 10.50
N VAL A 667 -36.66 -19.24 10.69
CA VAL A 667 -35.44 -18.50 11.00
C VAL A 667 -35.14 -17.68 9.76
N SER A 668 -35.34 -16.36 9.89
CA SER A 668 -35.03 -15.40 8.84
C SER A 668 -33.57 -15.57 8.43
N ILE A 669 -33.33 -15.47 7.13
CA ILE A 669 -32.00 -15.35 6.55
C ILE A 669 -31.15 -14.30 7.31
N GLU A 670 -31.77 -13.22 7.80
CA GLU A 670 -31.11 -12.20 8.62
C GLU A 670 -30.71 -12.70 10.00
N ASP A 671 -31.50 -13.60 10.60
CA ASP A 671 -31.24 -14.13 11.94
C ASP A 671 -30.10 -15.17 11.91
N GLY A 672 -30.04 -15.98 10.85
CA GLY A 672 -28.88 -16.83 10.56
C GLY A 672 -27.61 -16.00 10.32
N ARG A 673 -27.72 -14.91 9.56
CA ARG A 673 -26.61 -13.98 9.27
C ARG A 673 -26.14 -13.23 10.51
N HIS A 674 -27.05 -12.77 11.37
CA HIS A 674 -26.76 -12.06 12.62
C HIS A 674 -26.02 -12.97 13.61
N LYS A 675 -26.44 -14.23 13.72
CA LYS A 675 -25.77 -15.25 14.55
C LYS A 675 -24.38 -15.61 14.05
N THR A 676 -24.17 -15.70 12.73
CA THR A 676 -22.82 -15.90 12.14
C THR A 676 -21.91 -14.69 12.37
N LEU A 677 -22.47 -13.49 12.36
CA LEU A 677 -21.72 -12.24 12.55
C LEU A 677 -21.30 -12.00 14.01
N LEU A 678 -22.17 -12.32 14.97
CA LEU A 678 -21.83 -12.33 16.39
C LEU A 678 -20.71 -13.33 16.69
N LEU A 679 -20.76 -14.51 16.07
CA LEU A 679 -19.74 -15.53 16.21
C LEU A 679 -18.38 -15.06 15.65
N ALA A 680 -18.36 -14.42 14.48
CA ALA A 680 -17.15 -13.87 13.88
C ALA A 680 -16.55 -12.72 14.73
N SER A 681 -17.40 -11.91 15.36
CA SER A 681 -16.97 -10.80 16.21
C SER A 681 -16.39 -11.26 17.56
N ALA A 682 -17.01 -12.27 18.19
CA ALA A 682 -16.49 -12.86 19.42
C ALA A 682 -15.14 -13.58 19.18
N LEU A 683 -15.00 -14.24 18.02
CA LEU A 683 -13.76 -14.89 17.59
C LEU A 683 -12.62 -13.88 17.36
N ALA A 684 -12.93 -12.72 16.77
CA ALA A 684 -11.98 -11.63 16.56
C ALA A 684 -11.40 -11.10 17.89
N ALA A 685 -12.26 -10.91 18.88
CA ALA A 685 -11.88 -10.42 20.19
C ALA A 685 -10.95 -11.41 20.92
N GLN A 686 -11.21 -12.72 20.85
CA GLN A 686 -10.36 -13.72 21.49
C GLN A 686 -9.02 -13.92 20.77
N CYS A 687 -8.97 -13.88 19.44
CA CYS A 687 -7.69 -14.00 18.71
C CYS A 687 -6.78 -12.76 18.84
N SER A 688 -7.34 -11.60 19.18
CA SER A 688 -6.54 -10.40 19.48
C SER A 688 -5.74 -10.50 20.80
N ALA A 689 -6.14 -11.40 21.71
CA ALA A 689 -5.55 -11.57 23.02
C ALA A 689 -4.39 -12.60 23.07
N THR A 690 -4.10 -13.31 21.97
CA THR A 690 -3.16 -14.44 21.96
C THR A 690 -2.11 -14.30 20.84
N ALA A 691 -0.83 -14.38 21.18
CA ALA A 691 0.27 -14.26 20.21
C ALA A 691 0.27 -15.41 19.19
N GLY A 692 0.31 -15.08 17.90
CA GLY A 692 0.31 -16.05 16.79
C GLY A 692 -1.04 -16.30 16.11
N CYS A 693 -2.17 -15.78 16.63
CA CYS A 693 -3.47 -15.89 15.93
C CYS A 693 -3.73 -14.78 14.88
N LYS A 694 -2.95 -13.69 14.89
CA LYS A 694 -3.17 -12.49 14.05
C LYS A 694 -3.16 -12.77 12.54
N GLU A 695 -2.13 -13.46 12.03
CA GLU A 695 -1.98 -13.72 10.59
C GLU A 695 -3.04 -14.71 10.07
N ARG A 696 -3.47 -15.66 10.90
CA ARG A 696 -4.51 -16.65 10.57
C ARG A 696 -5.93 -16.06 10.59
N ALA A 697 -6.18 -15.07 11.44
CA ALA A 697 -7.41 -14.30 11.45
C ALA A 697 -7.57 -13.47 10.16
N LEU A 698 -6.47 -12.91 9.63
CA LEU A 698 -6.45 -12.10 8.41
C LEU A 698 -6.90 -12.87 7.16
N LEU A 699 -6.41 -14.10 6.98
CA LEU A 699 -6.80 -15.00 5.89
C LEU A 699 -8.30 -15.30 5.91
N TYR A 700 -8.88 -15.46 7.09
CA TYR A 700 -10.30 -15.75 7.26
C TYR A 700 -11.21 -14.54 7.10
N PHE A 701 -10.80 -13.35 7.55
CA PHE A 701 -11.55 -12.13 7.30
C PHE A 701 -11.70 -11.83 5.82
N SER A 702 -10.70 -12.15 5.00
CA SER A 702 -10.78 -12.04 3.53
C SER A 702 -11.85 -12.97 2.92
N ALA A 703 -12.00 -14.18 3.45
CA ALA A 703 -12.97 -15.16 2.97
C ALA A 703 -14.41 -14.79 3.38
N VAL A 704 -14.59 -14.29 4.60
CA VAL A 704 -15.89 -13.80 5.10
C VAL A 704 -16.31 -12.52 4.38
N THR A 705 -15.39 -11.58 4.15
CA THR A 705 -15.70 -10.38 3.32
C THR A 705 -16.04 -10.75 1.89
N ASN A 706 -15.43 -11.78 1.30
CA ASN A 706 -15.79 -12.26 -0.03
C ASN A 706 -17.17 -12.92 -0.10
N ILE A 707 -17.64 -13.55 0.98
CA ILE A 707 -19.02 -14.06 1.09
C ILE A 707 -20.02 -12.89 1.25
N LEU A 708 -19.64 -11.87 2.04
CA LEU A 708 -20.45 -10.66 2.28
C LEU A 708 -20.48 -9.69 1.09
N LYS A 709 -19.55 -9.79 0.14
CA LYS A 709 -19.46 -8.96 -1.08
C LYS A 709 -20.40 -9.35 -2.22
N LYS A 710 -21.20 -10.43 -2.10
CA LYS A 710 -22.19 -10.78 -3.14
C LYS A 710 -23.40 -9.83 -3.08
N GLU A 711 -23.75 -9.23 -4.22
CA GLU A 711 -24.71 -8.11 -4.40
C GLU A 711 -26.11 -8.25 -3.80
N GLN A 712 -26.54 -9.44 -3.34
CA GLN A 712 -27.88 -9.66 -2.78
C GLN A 712 -27.96 -9.51 -1.24
N LEU A 713 -26.98 -8.86 -0.60
CA LEU A 713 -26.70 -8.98 0.85
C LEU A 713 -26.47 -7.68 1.64
N GLY A 714 -27.00 -6.54 1.23
CA GLY A 714 -26.95 -5.31 2.04
C GLY A 714 -28.33 -4.92 2.61
N PRO A 715 -28.45 -4.47 3.87
CA PRO A 715 -29.43 -3.43 4.15
C PRO A 715 -28.95 -2.15 3.44
N ALA A 716 -29.88 -1.38 2.89
CA ALA A 716 -29.60 -0.26 1.99
C ALA A 716 -28.71 0.86 2.57
N ASP A 717 -28.37 0.81 3.87
CA ASP A 717 -27.63 1.84 4.59
C ASP A 717 -26.19 1.46 4.98
N GLY A 718 -25.76 0.20 4.81
CA GLY A 718 -24.38 -0.24 5.06
C GLY A 718 -23.88 -0.13 6.51
N SER A 719 -24.73 0.23 7.47
CA SER A 719 -24.38 0.53 8.87
C SER A 719 -23.77 -0.67 9.63
N LEU A 720 -24.21 -1.87 9.27
CA LEU A 720 -23.75 -3.12 9.88
C LEU A 720 -22.33 -3.51 9.41
N LEU A 721 -21.98 -3.24 8.14
CA LEU A 721 -20.64 -3.46 7.58
C LEU A 721 -19.62 -2.52 8.24
N VAL A 722 -20.01 -1.29 8.53
CA VAL A 722 -19.19 -0.30 9.25
C VAL A 722 -18.88 -0.78 10.67
N THR A 723 -19.89 -1.24 11.40
CA THR A 723 -19.70 -1.73 12.78
C THR A 723 -18.77 -2.95 12.84
N VAL A 724 -18.87 -3.86 11.86
CA VAL A 724 -18.01 -5.04 11.75
C VAL A 724 -16.59 -4.65 11.36
N SER A 725 -16.43 -3.73 10.41
CA SER A 725 -15.13 -3.18 10.03
C SER A 725 -14.44 -2.48 11.19
N GLU A 726 -15.18 -1.73 12.00
CA GLU A 726 -14.65 -1.04 13.19
C GLU A 726 -14.21 -2.03 14.28
N ASN A 727 -14.94 -3.12 14.48
CA ASN A 727 -14.59 -4.15 15.46
C ASN A 727 -13.40 -5.02 14.99
N ILE A 728 -13.30 -5.33 13.70
CA ILE A 728 -12.11 -5.95 13.09
C ILE A 728 -10.91 -5.02 13.23
N GLY A 729 -11.10 -3.74 12.93
CA GLY A 729 -10.07 -2.72 13.14
C GLY A 729 -9.63 -2.66 14.60
N LYS A 730 -10.54 -2.72 15.58
CA LYS A 730 -10.16 -2.74 17.02
C LYS A 730 -9.40 -4.00 17.45
N ALA A 731 -9.61 -5.13 16.77
CA ALA A 731 -8.94 -6.40 17.06
C ALA A 731 -7.54 -6.50 16.41
N LEU A 732 -7.28 -5.78 15.32
CA LEU A 732 -5.97 -5.67 14.69
C LEU A 732 -5.19 -4.49 15.32
N SER A 733 -3.92 -4.69 15.64
CA SER A 733 -3.07 -3.58 16.12
C SER A 733 -2.87 -2.54 15.02
N SER A 734 -2.53 -1.31 15.41
CA SER A 734 -2.42 -0.11 14.56
C SER A 734 -1.63 -0.28 13.26
N ASP A 735 -0.70 -1.23 13.20
CA ASP A 735 0.15 -1.44 12.02
C ASP A 735 -0.52 -2.23 10.88
N GLU A 736 -1.65 -2.90 11.12
CA GLU A 736 -2.40 -3.67 10.10
C GLU A 736 -3.88 -3.26 9.98
N ARG A 737 -4.25 -2.15 10.60
CA ARG A 737 -5.55 -1.49 10.46
C ARG A 737 -5.63 -0.72 9.16
#